data_AF-A0A9E5T7Y1-F1
#
_entry.id   AF-A0A9E5T7Y1-F1
#
_cell.length_a   1.000
_cell.length_b   1.000
_cell.length_c   1.000
_cell.angle_alpha   90.00
_cell.angle_beta   90.00
_cell.angle_gamma   90.00
#
_symmetry.space_group_name_H-M   'P 1'
#
loop_
_entity.id
_entity.type
_entity.pdbx_description
1 polymer ?
#
loop_
_entity_poly.entity_id
_entity_poly.type
_entity_poly.pdbx_seq_one_letter_code
_entity_poly.pdbx_strand_id
1 'polypeptide(L)'
;MRHPFLLAVTLATLLTPPVGGQSPRLNSHDGTAGTGNLAPGKWGLVAVDVTNPGHEEVRMLVTTHFDGRPHLQYARQLWVPPRSRRQSWMPVRIPVNLPAHRTLLPTRAYLIDRSQGKDTVYRDRHGAMFQPGLVRVNHQRYLTGILWDGEESDAFEAAIAMRTAHRLRGGLAVLDHNRLPPDARSLENLDHLVICSDRLGDDAAAYVGIRRWLQGGGRLWIMLDQVRPETVRLLLGDAFKSYGVDQVELSEVEIIGQRRGKQPSVAKRRWFEDPIPLARFIPEDVRVQHEVNGWPVSFWKPVGRGLVLFTTLGGRGWTRLPAQGDPQTAENGSRRVATAPLEHLGESFLFDQSTPPLPNEELAAFVSEQVGYQIAARHSVALALGLFCAGLATCGVALQRRGRLEHLGWIGPAAAVITAGLLGGMGHASRTQFPATVATGQLVEVTAGSEDLSLRGLMALYFPHGSQGVLAGQRGGMFVPDMASQGGKTIRMIWTDLDRWRWENLRLPAGMQLTPFQWDTDLAAPLTAVATVGPQGLTGSVFSGPFQDLADALITTPTRSQLAVTFGDGHRFTAGPDAVLARGQFLASTLVSDRQRRRQEVFRNLLQRLQEAPYAQRPTLLTWAAPLATGFEFGPGAQERGAALVAIPLEIERPANGTDFVIPSPLVAYQAIPAPGRSAIGTLYDNMKQVWLGQRTKRGDVYLRFQLPPSLLPVEVQAAKMVISITAPNRTLELLGDRGDRYELIERRDSPVGIVRLEIDQADLLPMDEEGGLRFGLQISDLAGEAKADISTAGWNIEDVQLEVRGRTIE
;
A
#
# COMPACT_ATOMS: atom_id res chain seq x y z
N MET A 1 -47.98 30.95 -84.18
CA MET A 1 -48.97 31.60 -83.29
C MET A 1 -48.86 30.98 -81.90
N ARG A 2 -48.71 31.85 -80.89
CA ARG A 2 -48.81 31.64 -79.42
C ARG A 2 -47.64 30.94 -78.69
N HIS A 3 -47.08 31.72 -77.75
CA HIS A 3 -45.92 31.52 -76.88
C HIS A 3 -46.11 30.47 -75.78
N PRO A 4 -45.03 29.86 -75.26
CA PRO A 4 -44.96 29.34 -73.91
C PRO A 4 -44.16 30.29 -73.00
N PHE A 5 -44.79 30.77 -71.93
CA PHE A 5 -44.14 31.41 -70.79
C PHE A 5 -44.80 30.79 -69.54
N LEU A 6 -44.11 29.85 -68.88
CA LEU A 6 -44.30 29.46 -67.46
C LEU A 6 -43.43 28.23 -67.14
N LEU A 7 -42.15 28.45 -66.84
CA LEU A 7 -41.33 27.49 -66.09
C LEU A 7 -40.04 28.18 -65.61
N ALA A 8 -40.12 28.95 -64.51
CA ALA A 8 -38.93 29.44 -63.78
C ALA A 8 -39.31 30.08 -62.44
N VAL A 9 -39.94 29.34 -61.53
CA VAL A 9 -39.95 29.69 -60.09
C VAL A 9 -39.79 28.37 -59.34
N THR A 10 -39.03 28.39 -58.23
CA THR A 10 -38.66 27.26 -57.35
C THR A 10 -37.57 26.28 -57.84
N LEU A 11 -36.33 26.76 -58.03
CA LEU A 11 -35.13 25.95 -57.75
C LEU A 11 -33.87 26.84 -57.58
N ALA A 12 -33.81 27.66 -56.53
CA ALA A 12 -32.60 28.45 -56.23
C ALA A 12 -32.42 28.84 -54.75
N THR A 13 -32.89 28.01 -53.81
CA THR A 13 -32.72 28.26 -52.36
C THR A 13 -32.41 27.01 -51.54
N LEU A 14 -31.72 26.04 -52.14
CA LEU A 14 -31.15 24.90 -51.41
C LEU A 14 -29.82 24.54 -52.06
N LEU A 15 -28.74 25.20 -51.63
CA LEU A 15 -27.33 24.75 -51.63
C LEU A 15 -26.40 25.93 -51.32
N THR A 16 -26.71 26.70 -50.27
CA THR A 16 -25.65 27.36 -49.49
C THR A 16 -25.38 26.44 -48.30
N PRO A 17 -24.21 25.79 -48.20
CA PRO A 17 -23.86 25.09 -46.97
C PRO A 17 -23.87 26.13 -45.85
N PRO A 18 -24.35 25.80 -44.64
CA PRO A 18 -24.30 26.73 -43.53
C PRO A 18 -22.84 27.12 -43.28
N VAL A 19 -22.53 28.40 -43.43
CA VAL A 19 -21.19 29.00 -43.24
C VAL A 19 -20.81 29.06 -41.74
N GLY A 20 -21.16 28.03 -40.97
CA GLY A 20 -20.85 27.90 -39.53
C GLY A 20 -20.58 26.47 -39.07
N GLY A 21 -20.34 25.52 -39.99
CA GLY A 21 -20.42 24.08 -39.69
C GLY A 21 -19.10 23.29 -39.57
N GLN A 22 -17.92 23.89 -39.79
CA GLN A 22 -16.66 23.14 -39.94
C GLN A 22 -15.66 23.29 -38.78
N SER A 23 -15.95 24.13 -37.78
CA SER A 23 -15.05 24.28 -36.63
C SER A 23 -15.21 23.14 -35.61
N PRO A 24 -14.12 22.66 -35.01
CA PRO A 24 -14.18 21.74 -33.88
C PRO A 24 -15.04 22.25 -32.74
N ARG A 25 -15.72 21.33 -32.04
CA ARG A 25 -16.63 21.68 -30.94
C ARG A 25 -16.57 20.68 -29.79
N LEU A 26 -16.77 21.19 -28.58
CA LEU A 26 -16.95 20.43 -27.35
C LEU A 26 -18.44 20.09 -27.20
N ASN A 27 -18.80 18.81 -27.27
CA ASN A 27 -20.20 18.35 -27.24
C ASN A 27 -20.73 18.18 -25.81
N SER A 28 -19.90 17.67 -24.89
CA SER A 28 -20.26 17.46 -23.49
C SER A 28 -19.03 17.61 -22.58
N HIS A 29 -19.28 18.09 -21.37
CA HIS A 29 -18.27 18.43 -20.36
C HIS A 29 -18.83 18.21 -18.94
N ASP A 30 -19.40 17.04 -18.73
CA ASP A 30 -20.19 16.76 -17.52
C ASP A 30 -20.48 15.27 -17.37
N GLY A 31 -19.96 14.45 -18.28
CA GLY A 31 -20.14 13.02 -18.22
C GLY A 31 -19.46 12.45 -16.98
N THR A 32 -20.20 11.66 -16.21
CA THR A 32 -19.64 10.75 -15.21
C THR A 32 -18.62 9.85 -15.92
N ALA A 33 -17.35 10.01 -15.59
CA ALA A 33 -16.27 9.09 -15.93
C ALA A 33 -15.71 8.49 -14.65
N GLY A 34 -15.18 7.27 -14.74
CA GLY A 34 -14.75 6.51 -13.56
C GLY A 34 -15.92 6.27 -12.61
N THR A 35 -15.82 6.77 -11.39
CA THR A 35 -16.76 6.48 -10.29
C THR A 35 -18.03 7.34 -10.33
N GLY A 36 -18.08 8.38 -11.17
CA GLY A 36 -19.22 9.30 -11.30
C GLY A 36 -19.55 10.12 -10.04
N ASN A 37 -18.81 9.94 -8.95
CA ASN A 37 -18.94 10.63 -7.69
C ASN A 37 -17.55 11.11 -7.28
N LEU A 38 -17.39 12.39 -6.98
CA LEU A 38 -16.09 12.95 -6.62
C LEU A 38 -16.07 13.29 -5.12
N ALA A 39 -14.91 13.32 -4.47
CA ALA A 39 -14.83 13.64 -3.04
C ALA A 39 -13.87 14.82 -2.79
N PRO A 40 -14.14 15.70 -1.80
CA PRO A 40 -13.26 16.82 -1.48
C PRO A 40 -11.81 16.40 -1.23
N GLY A 41 -10.86 17.11 -1.85
CA GLY A 41 -9.42 16.84 -1.72
C GLY A 41 -8.88 15.64 -2.51
N LYS A 42 -9.77 14.79 -3.06
CA LYS A 42 -9.45 13.59 -3.84
C LYS A 42 -9.36 13.88 -5.34
N TRP A 43 -8.68 13.00 -6.06
CA TRP A 43 -8.71 12.97 -7.51
C TRP A 43 -9.99 12.32 -8.04
N GLY A 44 -10.36 12.70 -9.26
CA GLY A 44 -11.45 12.10 -10.00
C GLY A 44 -11.39 12.46 -11.48
N LEU A 45 -12.36 12.01 -12.26
CA LEU A 45 -12.37 12.18 -13.71
C LEU A 45 -13.53 13.03 -14.17
N VAL A 46 -13.26 13.85 -15.18
CA VAL A 46 -14.28 14.55 -15.97
C VAL A 46 -14.19 14.07 -17.41
N ALA A 47 -15.30 13.53 -17.93
CA ALA A 47 -15.40 13.13 -19.32
C ALA A 47 -15.46 14.36 -20.23
N VAL A 48 -14.84 14.24 -21.40
CA VAL A 48 -14.90 15.24 -22.47
C VAL A 48 -15.20 14.56 -23.80
N ASP A 49 -16.03 15.22 -24.60
CA ASP A 49 -16.42 14.73 -25.91
C ASP A 49 -16.24 15.83 -26.94
N VAL A 50 -15.38 15.58 -27.92
CA VAL A 50 -15.02 16.57 -28.93
C VAL A 50 -15.30 16.02 -30.31
N THR A 51 -15.94 16.82 -31.15
CA THR A 51 -16.15 16.50 -32.57
C THR A 51 -15.37 17.44 -33.45
N ASN A 52 -14.62 16.86 -34.38
CA ASN A 52 -14.00 17.57 -35.49
C ASN A 52 -14.81 17.29 -36.77
N PRO A 53 -15.67 18.23 -37.21
CA PRO A 53 -16.39 18.10 -38.47
C PRO A 53 -15.52 18.46 -39.69
N GLY A 54 -14.32 19.03 -39.48
CA GLY A 54 -13.41 19.47 -40.51
C GLY A 54 -12.77 18.33 -41.32
N HIS A 55 -12.06 18.71 -42.37
CA HIS A 55 -11.36 17.79 -43.28
C HIS A 55 -9.90 17.54 -42.89
N GLU A 56 -9.36 18.32 -41.96
CA GLU A 56 -8.00 18.19 -41.45
C GLU A 56 -8.02 17.72 -39.99
N GLU A 57 -6.95 17.05 -39.57
CA GLU A 57 -6.75 16.72 -38.17
C GLU A 57 -6.52 17.98 -37.34
N VAL A 58 -6.97 17.96 -36.08
CA VAL A 58 -6.78 19.09 -35.18
C VAL A 58 -6.16 18.62 -33.87
N ARG A 59 -5.23 19.43 -33.34
CA ARG A 59 -4.69 19.29 -31.99
C ARG A 59 -5.24 20.42 -31.14
N MET A 60 -5.98 20.07 -30.10
CA MET A 60 -6.68 21.04 -29.26
C MET A 60 -6.43 20.75 -27.80
N LEU A 61 -6.64 21.77 -26.98
CA LEU A 61 -6.58 21.67 -25.54
C LEU A 61 -7.96 21.90 -24.95
N VAL A 62 -8.51 20.88 -24.29
CA VAL A 62 -9.73 21.04 -23.49
C VAL A 62 -9.29 21.40 -22.08
N THR A 63 -9.71 22.55 -21.57
CA THR A 63 -9.40 23.01 -20.21
C THR A 63 -10.66 23.00 -19.37
N THR A 64 -10.54 22.73 -18.07
CA THR A 64 -11.62 22.69 -17.08
C THR A 64 -11.17 23.42 -15.82
N HIS A 65 -12.05 24.21 -15.22
CA HIS A 65 -11.85 24.72 -13.87
C HIS A 65 -13.16 24.70 -13.07
N PHE A 66 -13.04 24.78 -11.74
CA PHE A 66 -14.17 24.89 -10.83
C PHE A 66 -14.56 26.36 -10.62
N ASP A 67 -15.85 26.65 -10.56
CA ASP A 67 -16.34 27.98 -10.22
C ASP A 67 -15.78 28.43 -8.86
N GLY A 68 -15.34 29.69 -8.79
CA GLY A 68 -14.64 30.27 -7.63
C GLY A 68 -13.13 29.99 -7.60
N ARG A 69 -12.58 29.20 -8.52
CA ARG A 69 -11.13 28.96 -8.68
C ARG A 69 -10.68 29.01 -10.16
N PRO A 70 -10.91 30.13 -10.87
CA PRO A 70 -10.60 30.23 -12.31
C PRO A 70 -9.09 30.15 -12.64
N HIS A 71 -8.24 30.42 -11.65
CA HIS A 71 -6.79 30.44 -11.81
C HIS A 71 -6.15 29.04 -11.77
N LEU A 72 -6.88 27.99 -11.39
CA LEU A 72 -6.40 26.61 -11.42
C LEU A 72 -7.17 25.83 -12.48
N GLN A 73 -6.49 25.51 -13.58
CA GLN A 73 -7.06 24.78 -14.71
C GLN A 73 -6.47 23.39 -14.83
N TYR A 74 -7.33 22.40 -15.08
CA TYR A 74 -6.95 21.06 -15.52
C TYR A 74 -7.21 20.95 -17.01
N ALA A 75 -6.35 20.28 -17.75
CA ALA A 75 -6.51 20.23 -19.19
C ALA A 75 -6.05 18.91 -19.79
N ARG A 76 -6.65 18.56 -20.92
CA ARG A 76 -6.26 17.40 -21.74
C ARG A 76 -5.96 17.87 -23.15
N GLN A 77 -4.77 17.53 -23.64
CA GLN A 77 -4.43 17.69 -25.04
C GLN A 77 -5.04 16.54 -25.84
N LEU A 78 -5.75 16.88 -26.91
CA LEU A 78 -6.44 15.92 -27.76
C LEU A 78 -6.01 16.09 -29.21
N TRP A 79 -5.76 14.98 -29.87
CA TRP A 79 -5.71 14.89 -31.32
C TRP A 79 -7.06 14.37 -31.81
N VAL A 80 -7.74 15.08 -32.71
CA VAL A 80 -9.06 14.67 -33.22
C VAL A 80 -8.99 14.53 -34.73
N PRO A 81 -9.12 13.31 -35.28
CA PRO A 81 -9.09 13.08 -36.73
C PRO A 81 -10.16 13.88 -37.48
N PRO A 82 -10.00 14.09 -38.81
CA PRO A 82 -11.05 14.63 -39.66
C PRO A 82 -12.37 13.86 -39.51
N ARG A 83 -13.50 14.58 -39.57
CA ARG A 83 -14.86 14.01 -39.56
C ARG A 83 -15.12 12.96 -38.46
N SER A 84 -14.53 13.17 -37.30
CA SER A 84 -14.57 12.19 -36.21
C SER A 84 -15.07 12.80 -34.91
N ARG A 85 -15.51 11.92 -34.01
CA ARG A 85 -15.84 12.22 -32.62
C ARG A 85 -14.84 11.48 -31.74
N ARG A 86 -14.24 12.18 -30.79
CA ARG A 86 -13.32 11.61 -29.81
C ARG A 86 -13.84 11.83 -28.40
N GLN A 87 -13.99 10.72 -27.68
CA GLN A 87 -14.24 10.73 -26.25
C GLN A 87 -12.91 10.58 -25.51
N SER A 88 -12.78 11.32 -24.42
CA SER A 88 -11.62 11.28 -23.54
C SER A 88 -12.07 11.71 -22.15
N TRP A 89 -11.13 11.76 -21.21
CA TRP A 89 -11.32 12.26 -19.87
C TRP A 89 -10.10 13.08 -19.44
N MET A 90 -10.23 13.78 -18.31
CA MET A 90 -9.09 14.41 -17.64
C MET A 90 -9.19 14.24 -16.12
N PRO A 91 -8.08 13.96 -15.43
CA PRO A 91 -8.02 14.01 -13.99
C PRO A 91 -8.19 15.43 -13.47
N VAL A 92 -9.06 15.58 -12.47
CA VAL A 92 -9.28 16.82 -11.73
C VAL A 92 -9.16 16.55 -10.24
N ARG A 93 -8.62 17.51 -9.48
CA ARG A 93 -8.56 17.43 -8.03
C ARG A 93 -9.62 18.32 -7.41
N ILE A 94 -10.49 17.74 -6.59
CA ILE A 94 -11.59 18.48 -5.98
C ILE A 94 -11.07 19.41 -4.89
N PRO A 95 -11.57 20.65 -4.79
CA PRO A 95 -11.26 21.54 -3.67
C PRO A 95 -11.51 20.86 -2.31
N VAL A 96 -10.56 21.01 -1.38
CA VAL A 96 -10.65 20.43 -0.03
C VAL A 96 -11.76 21.10 0.79
N ASN A 97 -11.82 22.43 0.74
CA ASN A 97 -12.74 23.24 1.55
C ASN A 97 -14.07 23.45 0.80
N LEU A 98 -14.89 22.41 0.74
CA LEU A 98 -16.26 22.48 0.22
C LEU A 98 -17.27 22.40 1.37
N PRO A 99 -18.34 23.21 1.36
CA PRO A 99 -19.42 23.08 2.33
C PRO A 99 -20.06 21.68 2.24
N ALA A 100 -20.32 21.04 3.38
CA ALA A 100 -20.84 19.67 3.45
C ALA A 100 -22.21 19.47 2.76
N HIS A 101 -23.01 20.54 2.61
CA HIS A 101 -24.30 20.50 1.91
C HIS A 101 -24.15 20.55 0.37
N ARG A 102 -22.97 20.88 -0.15
CA ARG A 102 -22.77 21.07 -1.60
C ARG A 102 -22.50 19.73 -2.28
N THR A 103 -23.53 19.19 -2.93
CA THR A 103 -23.49 17.91 -3.65
C THR A 103 -23.23 18.04 -5.15
N LEU A 104 -23.30 19.26 -5.69
CA LEU A 104 -22.99 19.59 -7.07
C LEU A 104 -21.98 20.73 -7.13
N LEU A 105 -20.95 20.55 -7.95
CA LEU A 105 -19.90 21.53 -8.17
C LEU A 105 -19.91 21.97 -9.64
N PRO A 106 -20.24 23.23 -9.93
CA PRO A 106 -20.19 23.77 -11.28
C PRO A 106 -18.75 23.91 -11.76
N THR A 107 -18.59 23.60 -13.03
CA THR A 107 -17.35 23.64 -13.78
C THR A 107 -17.56 24.40 -15.09
N ARG A 108 -16.47 24.93 -15.64
CA ARG A 108 -16.47 25.53 -16.98
C ARG A 108 -15.34 24.95 -17.78
N ALA A 109 -15.63 24.55 -19.02
CA ALA A 109 -14.62 24.14 -19.97
C ALA A 109 -14.49 25.06 -21.17
N TYR A 110 -13.25 25.15 -21.65
CA TYR A 110 -12.90 25.83 -22.89
C TYR A 110 -12.22 24.85 -23.83
N LEU A 111 -12.56 24.93 -25.11
CA LEU A 111 -11.83 24.27 -26.18
C LEU A 111 -10.87 25.30 -26.79
N ILE A 112 -9.57 25.04 -26.70
CA ILE A 112 -8.52 25.98 -27.08
C ILE A 112 -7.72 25.43 -28.26
N ASP A 113 -7.57 26.24 -29.30
CA ASP A 113 -6.57 26.07 -30.35
C ASP A 113 -5.23 26.66 -29.91
N ARG A 114 -4.14 25.93 -30.19
CA ARG A 114 -2.76 26.39 -29.99
C ARG A 114 -1.89 26.27 -31.23
N SER A 115 -2.46 25.92 -32.38
CA SER A 115 -1.72 25.74 -33.65
C SER A 115 -0.91 26.98 -34.05
N GLN A 116 -1.38 28.18 -33.72
CA GLN A 116 -0.73 29.45 -34.03
C GLN A 116 0.17 30.00 -32.90
N GLY A 117 0.50 29.19 -31.89
CA GLY A 117 1.34 29.60 -30.76
C GLY A 117 0.68 30.55 -29.76
N LYS A 118 -0.63 30.83 -29.92
CA LYS A 118 -1.46 31.61 -28.98
C LYS A 118 -2.72 30.81 -28.64
N ASP A 119 -3.14 30.87 -27.37
CA ASP A 119 -4.40 30.27 -26.91
C ASP A 119 -5.59 31.00 -27.57
N THR A 120 -6.28 30.34 -28.50
CA THR A 120 -7.51 30.85 -29.14
C THR A 120 -8.70 29.97 -28.73
N VAL A 121 -9.71 30.56 -28.09
CA VAL A 121 -10.88 29.81 -27.62
C VAL A 121 -11.88 29.61 -28.77
N TYR A 122 -12.26 28.37 -29.02
CA TYR A 122 -13.35 28.02 -29.94
C TYR A 122 -14.70 28.42 -29.34
N ARG A 123 -15.58 28.97 -30.18
CA ARG A 123 -16.97 29.26 -29.83
C ARG A 123 -17.85 28.10 -30.25
N ASP A 124 -18.84 27.78 -29.42
CA ASP A 124 -19.86 26.80 -29.79
C ASP A 124 -20.80 27.36 -30.87
N ARG A 125 -21.79 26.56 -31.30
CA ARG A 125 -22.77 26.97 -32.32
C ARG A 125 -23.66 28.15 -31.88
N HIS A 126 -23.77 28.40 -30.58
CA HIS A 126 -24.56 29.50 -30.01
C HIS A 126 -23.69 30.71 -29.65
N GLY A 127 -22.39 30.68 -29.99
CA GLY A 127 -21.45 31.76 -29.69
C GLY A 127 -20.88 31.75 -28.27
N ALA A 128 -21.22 30.76 -27.45
CA ALA A 128 -20.68 30.58 -26.11
C ALA A 128 -19.19 30.22 -26.20
N MET A 129 -18.38 30.89 -25.38
CA MET A 129 -16.94 30.65 -25.30
C MET A 129 -16.57 29.50 -24.36
N PHE A 130 -17.53 28.98 -23.58
CA PHE A 130 -17.31 27.90 -22.64
C PHE A 130 -18.53 26.99 -22.54
N GLN A 131 -18.27 25.73 -22.18
CA GLN A 131 -19.30 24.75 -21.84
C GLN A 131 -19.45 24.70 -20.32
N PRO A 132 -20.64 24.96 -19.75
CA PRO A 132 -20.89 24.69 -18.33
C PRO A 132 -21.02 23.18 -18.10
N GLY A 133 -20.56 22.73 -16.94
CA GLY A 133 -20.67 21.34 -16.50
C GLY A 133 -20.97 21.25 -15.01
N LEU A 134 -21.54 20.14 -14.56
CA LEU A 134 -21.80 19.87 -13.15
C LEU A 134 -21.20 18.51 -12.78
N VAL A 135 -20.37 18.50 -11.74
CA VAL A 135 -19.85 17.26 -11.17
C VAL A 135 -20.49 16.98 -9.81
N ARG A 136 -20.82 15.71 -9.57
CA ARG A 136 -21.38 15.27 -8.29
C ARG A 136 -20.28 15.13 -7.25
N VAL A 137 -20.48 15.73 -6.09
CA VAL A 137 -19.59 15.63 -4.94
C VAL A 137 -20.27 14.81 -3.85
N ASN A 138 -19.59 13.78 -3.38
CA ASN A 138 -19.99 12.94 -2.27
C ASN A 138 -19.14 13.27 -1.03
N HIS A 139 -19.81 13.42 0.11
CA HIS A 139 -19.22 13.69 1.42
C HIS A 139 -19.34 12.50 2.37
N GLN A 140 -19.81 11.35 1.88
CA GLN A 140 -19.90 10.12 2.66
C GLN A 140 -18.50 9.62 3.04
N ARG A 141 -18.39 9.11 4.27
CA ARG A 141 -17.16 8.51 4.78
C ARG A 141 -16.80 7.18 4.10
N TYR A 142 -17.81 6.41 3.69
CA TYR A 142 -17.65 5.10 3.06
C TYR A 142 -18.42 5.00 1.75
N LEU A 143 -17.69 5.06 0.63
CA LEU A 143 -18.25 4.95 -0.70
C LEU A 143 -17.98 3.56 -1.30
N THR A 144 -19.06 2.89 -1.70
CA THR A 144 -19.00 1.62 -2.42
C THR A 144 -19.35 1.87 -3.88
N GLY A 145 -18.42 1.53 -4.77
CA GLY A 145 -18.68 1.44 -6.20
C GLY A 145 -19.23 0.08 -6.58
N ILE A 146 -19.97 0.01 -7.69
CA ILE A 146 -20.41 -1.25 -8.28
C ILE A 146 -20.24 -1.22 -9.80
N LEU A 147 -19.70 -2.31 -10.34
CA LEU A 147 -19.67 -2.61 -11.77
C LEU A 147 -20.72 -3.69 -12.06
N TRP A 148 -21.79 -3.29 -12.74
CA TRP A 148 -23.01 -4.08 -12.90
C TRP A 148 -23.66 -3.81 -14.26
N ASP A 149 -24.18 -4.87 -14.89
CA ASP A 149 -24.69 -4.85 -16.27
C ASP A 149 -26.09 -4.23 -16.50
N GLY A 150 -26.76 -3.72 -15.46
CA GLY A 150 -27.94 -2.88 -15.61
C GLY A 150 -29.32 -3.56 -15.50
N GLU A 151 -29.38 -4.90 -15.42
CA GLU A 151 -30.63 -5.66 -15.20
C GLU A 151 -30.90 -5.88 -13.71
N GLU A 152 -32.16 -5.89 -13.25
CA GLU A 152 -32.54 -6.12 -11.83
C GLU A 152 -31.76 -7.31 -11.26
N SER A 153 -30.64 -7.02 -10.60
CA SER A 153 -29.68 -8.03 -10.18
C SER A 153 -29.71 -8.14 -8.68
N ASP A 154 -29.93 -9.35 -8.20
CA ASP A 154 -29.86 -9.64 -6.77
C ASP A 154 -28.48 -9.33 -6.18
N ALA A 155 -27.42 -9.21 -6.99
CA ALA A 155 -26.12 -8.71 -6.56
C ALA A 155 -26.15 -7.24 -6.16
N PHE A 156 -26.84 -6.40 -6.95
CA PHE A 156 -27.01 -4.98 -6.64
C PHE A 156 -27.77 -4.81 -5.33
N GLU A 157 -28.88 -5.54 -5.15
CA GLU A 157 -29.64 -5.54 -3.90
C GLU A 157 -28.83 -6.09 -2.71
N ALA A 158 -28.00 -7.13 -2.91
CA ALA A 158 -27.14 -7.67 -1.85
C ALA A 158 -26.12 -6.63 -1.35
N ALA A 159 -25.52 -5.85 -2.25
CA ALA A 159 -24.60 -4.78 -1.89
C ALA A 159 -25.28 -3.67 -1.07
N ILE A 160 -26.51 -3.27 -1.46
CA ILE A 160 -27.32 -2.30 -0.69
C ILE A 160 -27.72 -2.88 0.67
N ALA A 161 -28.18 -4.13 0.71
CA ALA A 161 -28.58 -4.81 1.94
C ALA A 161 -27.42 -4.91 2.95
N MET A 162 -26.21 -5.26 2.50
CA MET A 162 -25.02 -5.29 3.36
C MET A 162 -24.74 -3.91 3.98
N ARG A 163 -24.75 -2.84 3.16
CA ARG A 163 -24.50 -1.47 3.64
C ARG A 163 -25.55 -1.01 4.65
N THR A 164 -26.82 -1.23 4.35
CA THR A 164 -27.94 -0.78 5.19
C THR A 164 -27.99 -1.52 6.52
N ALA A 165 -27.63 -2.81 6.56
CA ALA A 165 -27.49 -3.56 7.81
C ALA A 165 -26.42 -2.96 8.74
N HIS A 166 -25.40 -2.32 8.17
CA HIS A 166 -24.33 -1.62 8.88
C HIS A 166 -24.57 -0.12 9.06
N ARG A 167 -25.83 0.32 8.93
CA ARG A 167 -26.25 1.73 9.07
C ARG A 167 -25.55 2.70 8.12
N LEU A 168 -25.02 2.19 7.00
CA LEU A 168 -24.53 3.02 5.91
C LEU A 168 -25.70 3.34 4.96
N ARG A 169 -25.61 4.49 4.27
CA ARG A 169 -26.57 4.83 3.22
C ARG A 169 -26.47 3.82 2.07
N GLY A 170 -27.61 3.36 1.56
CA GLY A 170 -27.71 2.36 0.50
C GLY A 170 -27.24 2.81 -0.89
N GLY A 171 -26.94 4.10 -1.10
CA GLY A 171 -26.46 4.60 -2.39
C GLY A 171 -25.11 3.99 -2.80
N LEU A 172 -25.06 3.47 -4.03
CA LEU A 172 -23.85 2.96 -4.67
C LEU A 172 -23.38 3.91 -5.78
N ALA A 173 -22.07 3.96 -6.01
CA ALA A 173 -21.47 4.61 -7.17
C ALA A 173 -21.42 3.63 -8.35
N VAL A 174 -22.31 3.79 -9.34
CA VAL A 174 -22.32 2.91 -10.52
C VAL A 174 -21.21 3.33 -11.47
N LEU A 175 -20.34 2.38 -11.83
CA LEU A 175 -19.30 2.57 -12.83
C LEU A 175 -19.88 2.26 -14.22
N ASP A 176 -19.84 3.25 -15.12
CA ASP A 176 -20.27 3.08 -16.52
C ASP A 176 -19.24 2.23 -17.28
N HIS A 177 -19.69 1.13 -17.88
CA HIS A 177 -18.85 0.23 -18.66
C HIS A 177 -18.13 0.90 -19.83
N ASN A 178 -18.68 1.99 -20.37
CA ASN A 178 -18.05 2.71 -21.48
C ASN A 178 -17.00 3.74 -21.01
N ARG A 179 -16.91 3.97 -19.70
CA ARG A 179 -16.10 5.03 -19.09
C ARG A 179 -15.44 4.56 -17.81
N LEU A 180 -14.87 3.36 -17.86
CA LEU A 180 -14.21 2.75 -16.72
C LEU A 180 -13.01 3.57 -16.24
N PRO A 181 -12.69 3.48 -14.93
CA PRO A 181 -11.55 4.16 -14.33
C PRO A 181 -10.23 3.62 -14.92
N PRO A 182 -9.44 4.43 -15.65
CA PRO A 182 -8.26 3.99 -16.39
C PRO A 182 -6.98 3.99 -15.55
N ASP A 183 -7.04 4.51 -14.31
CA ASP A 183 -5.93 4.50 -13.37
C ASP A 183 -6.42 4.50 -11.91
N ALA A 184 -5.55 4.09 -10.98
CA ALA A 184 -5.89 3.95 -9.57
C ALA A 184 -6.31 5.27 -8.89
N ARG A 185 -5.87 6.43 -9.39
CA ARG A 185 -6.20 7.75 -8.82
C ARG A 185 -7.65 8.11 -9.07
N SER A 186 -8.22 7.65 -10.19
CA SER A 186 -9.65 7.81 -10.47
C SER A 186 -10.56 7.02 -9.53
N LEU A 187 -10.00 6.10 -8.74
CA LEU A 187 -10.65 5.29 -7.72
C LEU A 187 -10.36 5.78 -6.30
N GLU A 188 -9.61 6.88 -6.10
CA GLU A 188 -9.16 7.35 -4.78
C GLU A 188 -10.32 7.70 -3.83
N ASN A 189 -11.51 7.93 -4.37
CA ASN A 189 -12.72 8.22 -3.62
C ASN A 189 -13.53 6.97 -3.24
N LEU A 190 -13.20 5.79 -3.76
CA LEU A 190 -13.85 4.53 -3.38
C LEU A 190 -13.08 3.87 -2.24
N ASP A 191 -13.83 3.39 -1.26
CA ASP A 191 -13.34 2.48 -0.23
C ASP A 191 -13.53 1.02 -0.66
N HIS A 192 -14.67 0.75 -1.30
CA HIS A 192 -15.09 -0.58 -1.69
C HIS A 192 -15.52 -0.59 -3.16
N LEU A 193 -15.25 -1.69 -3.85
CA LEU A 193 -15.74 -1.94 -5.20
C LEU A 193 -16.38 -3.33 -5.26
N VAL A 194 -17.58 -3.41 -5.79
CA VAL A 194 -18.29 -4.67 -6.07
C VAL A 194 -18.25 -4.93 -7.58
N ILE A 195 -17.82 -6.11 -7.98
CA ILE A 195 -17.80 -6.54 -9.39
C ILE A 195 -18.77 -7.71 -9.55
N CYS A 196 -19.81 -7.49 -10.35
CA CYS A 196 -20.81 -8.48 -10.74
C CYS A 196 -21.06 -8.43 -12.26
N SER A 197 -20.00 -8.20 -13.05
CA SER A 197 -20.04 -8.14 -14.51
C SER A 197 -18.68 -8.53 -15.10
N ASP A 198 -18.72 -9.23 -16.23
CA ASP A 198 -17.53 -9.61 -17.01
C ASP A 198 -17.05 -8.52 -17.97
N ARG A 199 -17.79 -7.41 -18.14
CA ARG A 199 -17.40 -6.33 -19.07
C ARG A 199 -16.09 -5.63 -18.70
N LEU A 200 -15.57 -5.89 -17.51
CA LEU A 200 -14.21 -5.45 -17.15
C LEU A 200 -13.15 -6.06 -18.08
N GLY A 201 -13.41 -7.25 -18.64
CA GLY A 201 -12.48 -7.92 -19.55
C GLY A 201 -12.20 -7.17 -20.86
N ASP A 202 -13.05 -6.20 -21.22
CA ASP A 202 -12.95 -5.46 -22.49
C ASP A 202 -12.09 -4.18 -22.40
N ASP A 203 -11.71 -3.74 -21.19
CA ASP A 203 -10.94 -2.51 -20.98
C ASP A 203 -9.61 -2.78 -20.25
N ALA A 204 -8.52 -2.67 -21.00
CA ALA A 204 -7.21 -2.97 -20.47
C ALA A 204 -6.71 -1.97 -19.42
N ALA A 205 -7.04 -0.69 -19.59
CA ALA A 205 -6.64 0.33 -18.63
C ALA A 205 -7.41 0.17 -17.30
N ALA A 206 -8.67 -0.28 -17.38
CA ALA A 206 -9.50 -0.50 -16.21
C ALA A 206 -8.98 -1.61 -15.30
N TYR A 207 -8.57 -2.77 -15.83
CA TYR A 207 -8.03 -3.84 -14.98
C TYR A 207 -6.74 -3.39 -14.28
N VAL A 208 -5.84 -2.68 -14.98
CA VAL A 208 -4.60 -2.16 -14.38
C VAL A 208 -4.92 -1.15 -13.28
N GLY A 209 -5.85 -0.22 -13.54
CA GLY A 209 -6.28 0.79 -12.58
C GLY A 209 -6.88 0.18 -11.31
N ILE A 210 -7.79 -0.78 -11.45
CA ILE A 210 -8.45 -1.47 -10.32
C ILE A 210 -7.43 -2.34 -9.57
N ARG A 211 -6.55 -3.07 -10.27
CA ARG A 211 -5.51 -3.89 -9.65
C ARG A 211 -4.57 -3.04 -8.80
N ARG A 212 -4.08 -1.91 -9.32
CA ARG A 212 -3.21 -0.98 -8.58
C ARG A 212 -3.92 -0.34 -7.39
N TRP A 213 -5.20 0.00 -7.54
CA TRP A 213 -6.04 0.47 -6.42
C TRP A 213 -6.20 -0.60 -5.34
N LEU A 214 -6.46 -1.85 -5.73
CA LEU A 214 -6.55 -3.00 -4.82
C LEU A 214 -5.23 -3.21 -4.09
N GLN A 215 -4.11 -3.32 -4.80
CA GLN A 215 -2.77 -3.46 -4.21
C GLN A 215 -2.44 -2.32 -3.25
N GLY A 216 -2.92 -1.11 -3.53
CA GLY A 216 -2.77 0.09 -2.70
C GLY A 216 -3.64 0.14 -1.43
N GLY A 217 -4.52 -0.84 -1.21
CA GLY A 217 -5.38 -0.93 -0.01
C GLY A 217 -6.88 -0.99 -0.29
N GLY A 218 -7.32 -0.95 -1.56
CA GLY A 218 -8.73 -1.07 -1.93
C GLY A 218 -9.37 -2.39 -1.44
N ARG A 219 -10.70 -2.39 -1.26
CA ARG A 219 -11.46 -3.57 -0.88
C ARG A 219 -12.37 -4.00 -2.03
N LEU A 220 -12.19 -5.21 -2.51
CA LEU A 220 -12.90 -5.72 -3.67
C LEU A 220 -13.84 -6.84 -3.27
N TRP A 221 -15.08 -6.82 -3.77
CA TRP A 221 -16.01 -7.94 -3.65
C TRP A 221 -16.33 -8.45 -5.05
N ILE A 222 -15.96 -9.69 -5.34
CA ILE A 222 -16.22 -10.37 -6.61
C ILE A 222 -17.30 -11.42 -6.39
N MET A 223 -18.37 -11.34 -7.17
CA MET A 223 -19.49 -12.28 -7.14
C MET A 223 -19.29 -13.33 -8.24
N LEU A 224 -18.66 -14.45 -7.89
CA LEU A 224 -18.25 -15.52 -8.81
C LEU A 224 -19.42 -16.30 -9.41
N ASP A 225 -20.65 -16.10 -8.92
CA ASP A 225 -21.87 -16.55 -9.60
C ASP A 225 -22.16 -15.77 -10.88
N GLN A 226 -21.58 -14.58 -11.04
CA GLN A 226 -21.80 -13.67 -12.18
C GLN A 226 -20.51 -13.30 -12.93
N VAL A 227 -19.34 -13.53 -12.34
CA VAL A 227 -18.04 -13.17 -12.92
C VAL A 227 -17.26 -14.44 -13.26
N ARG A 228 -16.84 -14.56 -14.51
CA ARG A 228 -16.06 -15.70 -14.99
C ARG A 228 -14.65 -15.73 -14.38
N PRO A 229 -14.08 -16.93 -14.10
CA PRO A 229 -12.72 -17.06 -13.59
C PRO A 229 -11.66 -16.35 -14.45
N GLU A 230 -11.86 -16.29 -15.76
CA GLU A 230 -10.94 -15.64 -16.71
C GLU A 230 -10.85 -14.13 -16.43
N THR A 231 -11.98 -13.46 -16.18
CA THR A 231 -12.02 -12.03 -15.80
C THR A 231 -11.29 -11.80 -14.47
N VAL A 232 -11.43 -12.72 -13.51
CA VAL A 232 -10.73 -12.64 -12.22
C VAL A 232 -9.22 -12.83 -12.39
N ARG A 233 -8.78 -13.75 -13.24
CA ARG A 233 -7.36 -13.95 -13.59
C ARG A 233 -6.78 -12.71 -14.27
N LEU A 234 -7.53 -12.04 -15.15
CA LEU A 234 -7.10 -10.76 -15.72
C LEU A 234 -6.88 -9.70 -14.64
N LEU A 235 -7.69 -9.68 -13.58
CA LEU A 235 -7.56 -8.68 -12.51
C LEU A 235 -6.45 -9.03 -11.50
N LEU A 236 -6.35 -10.28 -11.08
CA LEU A 236 -5.51 -10.72 -9.96
C LEU A 236 -4.22 -11.45 -10.40
N GLY A 237 -4.12 -11.84 -11.67
CA GLY A 237 -2.99 -12.64 -12.17
C GLY A 237 -2.78 -13.91 -11.37
N ASP A 238 -1.52 -14.22 -11.08
CA ASP A 238 -1.09 -15.40 -10.32
C ASP A 238 -1.56 -15.41 -8.86
N ALA A 239 -2.08 -14.29 -8.34
CA ALA A 239 -2.67 -14.26 -7.01
C ALA A 239 -4.00 -15.02 -6.93
N PHE A 240 -4.65 -15.33 -8.07
CA PHE A 240 -5.89 -16.11 -8.12
C PHE A 240 -5.64 -17.54 -8.59
N LYS A 241 -5.40 -18.44 -7.63
CA LYS A 241 -5.19 -19.88 -7.84
C LYS A 241 -6.44 -20.74 -7.64
N SER A 242 -7.62 -20.13 -7.56
CA SER A 242 -8.86 -20.90 -7.33
C SER A 242 -9.39 -21.46 -8.65
N TYR A 243 -9.91 -22.69 -8.62
CA TYR A 243 -10.44 -23.38 -9.80
C TYR A 243 -11.95 -23.54 -9.69
N GLY A 244 -12.68 -23.12 -10.73
CA GLY A 244 -14.11 -23.36 -10.86
C GLY A 244 -14.36 -24.77 -11.37
N VAL A 245 -15.31 -25.48 -10.74
CA VAL A 245 -15.70 -26.84 -11.10
C VAL A 245 -16.88 -26.79 -12.08
N ASP A 246 -17.99 -26.20 -11.65
CA ASP A 246 -19.25 -26.04 -12.39
C ASP A 246 -20.21 -25.09 -11.63
N GLN A 247 -21.41 -24.90 -12.17
CA GLN A 247 -22.48 -24.12 -11.56
C GLN A 247 -23.72 -24.98 -11.40
N VAL A 248 -24.29 -24.99 -10.20
CA VAL A 248 -25.49 -25.77 -9.84
C VAL A 248 -26.60 -24.86 -9.33
N GLU A 249 -27.84 -25.31 -9.42
CA GLU A 249 -29.01 -24.60 -8.92
C GLU A 249 -29.51 -25.21 -7.60
N LEU A 250 -29.75 -24.38 -6.59
CA LEU A 250 -30.17 -24.81 -5.26
C LEU A 250 -31.55 -24.24 -4.91
N SER A 251 -32.52 -25.11 -4.65
CA SER A 251 -33.83 -24.74 -4.08
C SER A 251 -33.79 -24.65 -2.55
N GLU A 252 -32.82 -25.29 -1.91
CA GLU A 252 -32.65 -25.27 -0.45
C GLU A 252 -31.22 -24.81 -0.10
N VAL A 253 -31.12 -23.79 0.77
CA VAL A 253 -29.85 -23.20 1.16
C VAL A 253 -29.75 -23.10 2.68
N GLU A 254 -28.68 -23.67 3.23
CA GLU A 254 -28.27 -23.54 4.62
C GLU A 254 -26.81 -23.08 4.65
N ILE A 255 -26.57 -21.84 5.10
CA ILE A 255 -25.23 -21.25 5.16
C ILE A 255 -24.63 -21.52 6.53
N ILE A 256 -23.51 -22.22 6.56
CA ILE A 256 -22.77 -22.57 7.77
C ILE A 256 -21.50 -21.70 7.80
N GLY A 257 -21.17 -21.10 8.94
CA GLY A 257 -19.92 -20.36 9.08
C GLY A 257 -19.42 -20.25 10.51
N GLN A 258 -18.14 -19.93 10.67
CA GLN A 258 -17.53 -19.72 11.98
C GLN A 258 -17.66 -18.26 12.43
N ARG A 259 -18.17 -18.02 13.65
CA ARG A 259 -18.26 -16.68 14.24
C ARG A 259 -17.23 -16.53 15.36
N ARG A 260 -16.53 -15.39 15.39
CA ARG A 260 -15.47 -15.04 16.34
C ARG A 260 -15.80 -15.44 17.78
N GLY A 261 -15.04 -16.39 18.36
CA GLY A 261 -15.13 -16.78 19.77
C GLY A 261 -16.49 -17.36 20.22
N LYS A 262 -17.35 -17.77 19.28
CA LYS A 262 -18.67 -18.38 19.54
C LYS A 262 -18.82 -19.65 18.72
N GLN A 263 -19.81 -20.48 19.07
CA GLN A 263 -20.21 -21.64 18.25
C GLN A 263 -20.46 -21.21 16.80
N PRO A 264 -20.24 -22.10 15.82
CA PRO A 264 -20.52 -21.82 14.41
C PRO A 264 -21.93 -21.27 14.26
N SER A 265 -22.05 -20.12 13.58
CA SER A 265 -23.34 -19.53 13.28
C SER A 265 -23.94 -20.28 12.11
N VAL A 266 -24.92 -21.14 12.40
CA VAL A 266 -25.73 -21.79 11.37
C VAL A 266 -26.88 -20.85 11.02
N ALA A 267 -26.92 -20.37 9.78
CA ALA A 267 -28.07 -19.62 9.29
C ALA A 267 -29.26 -20.58 9.14
N LYS A 268 -30.48 -20.09 9.40
CA LYS A 268 -31.69 -20.88 9.16
C LYS A 268 -31.72 -21.35 7.70
N ARG A 269 -31.95 -22.65 7.53
CA ARG A 269 -32.29 -23.30 6.27
C ARG A 269 -33.48 -22.59 5.59
N ARG A 270 -33.34 -22.30 4.31
CA ARG A 270 -34.34 -21.56 3.51
C ARG A 270 -34.64 -22.27 2.21
N TRP A 271 -35.92 -22.25 1.85
CA TRP A 271 -36.43 -22.73 0.58
C TRP A 271 -36.65 -21.58 -0.39
N PHE A 272 -36.35 -21.81 -1.67
CA PHE A 272 -36.51 -20.87 -2.77
C PHE A 272 -37.31 -21.54 -3.89
N GLU A 273 -38.40 -20.88 -4.31
CA GLU A 273 -39.24 -21.34 -5.41
C GLU A 273 -38.47 -21.32 -6.74
N ASP A 274 -37.82 -20.20 -7.03
CA ASP A 274 -36.80 -20.12 -8.08
C ASP A 274 -35.44 -20.53 -7.50
N PRO A 275 -34.80 -21.58 -8.02
CA PRO A 275 -33.48 -21.98 -7.56
C PRO A 275 -32.43 -20.86 -7.64
N ILE A 276 -31.43 -20.93 -6.76
CA ILE A 276 -30.32 -19.96 -6.71
C ILE A 276 -29.07 -20.61 -7.28
N PRO A 277 -28.32 -19.92 -8.15
CA PRO A 277 -27.05 -20.41 -8.63
C PRO A 277 -26.01 -20.49 -7.51
N LEU A 278 -25.26 -21.59 -7.49
CA LEU A 278 -24.03 -21.78 -6.72
C LEU A 278 -22.92 -22.17 -7.70
N ALA A 279 -21.91 -21.32 -7.83
CA ALA A 279 -20.68 -21.67 -8.52
C ALA A 279 -19.76 -22.44 -7.57
N ARG A 280 -19.41 -23.69 -7.92
CA ARG A 280 -18.56 -24.52 -7.06
C ARG A 280 -17.09 -24.27 -7.37
N PHE A 281 -16.33 -23.88 -6.36
CA PHE A 281 -14.91 -23.57 -6.46
C PHE A 281 -14.10 -24.38 -5.47
N ILE A 282 -12.88 -24.75 -5.87
CA ILE A 282 -11.83 -25.25 -5.00
C ILE A 282 -10.84 -24.09 -4.80
N PRO A 283 -10.87 -23.42 -3.64
CA PRO A 283 -10.01 -22.27 -3.44
C PRO A 283 -8.66 -22.68 -2.83
N GLU A 284 -7.59 -22.02 -3.27
CA GLU A 284 -6.22 -22.21 -2.78
C GLU A 284 -5.69 -20.93 -2.14
N ASP A 285 -4.91 -21.05 -1.07
CA ASP A 285 -4.31 -19.91 -0.35
C ASP A 285 -5.34 -18.85 0.08
N VAL A 286 -6.54 -19.27 0.53
CA VAL A 286 -7.63 -18.39 1.01
C VAL A 286 -8.07 -18.73 2.43
N ARG A 287 -8.80 -17.80 3.05
CA ARG A 287 -9.56 -18.07 4.28
C ARG A 287 -11.04 -18.26 3.95
N VAL A 288 -11.53 -19.50 4.00
CA VAL A 288 -12.97 -19.82 3.85
C VAL A 288 -13.73 -19.34 5.08
N GLN A 289 -14.85 -18.65 4.85
CA GLN A 289 -15.66 -18.03 5.91
C GLN A 289 -17.03 -18.70 6.07
N HIS A 290 -17.64 -19.09 4.95
CA HIS A 290 -18.95 -19.73 4.93
C HIS A 290 -19.00 -20.84 3.87
N GLU A 291 -19.81 -21.87 4.12
CA GLU A 291 -20.04 -23.01 3.25
C GLU A 291 -21.53 -23.32 3.11
N VAL A 292 -21.89 -23.97 2.00
CA VAL A 292 -23.20 -24.58 1.74
C VAL A 292 -22.95 -25.96 1.15
N ASN A 293 -23.53 -27.01 1.74
CA ASN A 293 -23.33 -28.40 1.30
C ASN A 293 -21.85 -28.82 1.16
N GLY A 294 -20.98 -28.31 2.06
CA GLY A 294 -19.54 -28.54 2.05
C GLY A 294 -18.75 -27.76 0.99
N TRP A 295 -19.42 -26.91 0.20
CA TRP A 295 -18.76 -26.06 -0.80
C TRP A 295 -18.56 -24.64 -0.25
N PRO A 296 -17.37 -24.03 -0.42
CA PRO A 296 -17.13 -22.64 -0.04
C PRO A 296 -18.07 -21.68 -0.76
N VAL A 297 -18.85 -20.90 0.00
CA VAL A 297 -19.73 -19.86 -0.55
C VAL A 297 -19.24 -18.44 -0.29
N SER A 298 -18.33 -18.27 0.66
CA SER A 298 -17.56 -17.03 0.77
C SER A 298 -16.18 -17.26 1.35
N PHE A 299 -15.18 -16.57 0.79
CA PHE A 299 -13.80 -16.67 1.23
C PHE A 299 -13.01 -15.39 0.94
N TRP A 300 -11.90 -15.22 1.64
CA TRP A 300 -11.10 -13.99 1.64
C TRP A 300 -9.70 -14.25 1.07
N LYS A 301 -9.21 -13.32 0.24
CA LYS A 301 -7.84 -13.33 -0.29
C LYS A 301 -7.16 -11.97 -0.10
N PRO A 302 -6.08 -11.87 0.68
CA PRO A 302 -5.26 -10.65 0.69
C PRO A 302 -4.50 -10.50 -0.64
N VAL A 303 -4.48 -9.29 -1.19
CA VAL A 303 -3.77 -8.94 -2.44
C VAL A 303 -3.08 -7.59 -2.26
N GLY A 304 -1.74 -7.59 -2.25
CA GLY A 304 -0.98 -6.42 -1.80
C GLY A 304 -1.45 -6.00 -0.41
N ARG A 305 -1.94 -4.77 -0.28
CA ARG A 305 -2.61 -4.28 0.93
C ARG A 305 -4.13 -4.34 0.89
N GLY A 306 -4.68 -4.64 -0.26
CA GLY A 306 -6.10 -4.83 -0.44
C GLY A 306 -6.58 -6.17 0.08
N LEU A 307 -7.90 -6.33 0.06
CA LEU A 307 -8.55 -7.58 0.41
C LEU A 307 -9.67 -7.84 -0.57
N VAL A 308 -9.73 -9.07 -1.06
CA VAL A 308 -10.78 -9.54 -1.95
C VAL A 308 -11.71 -10.46 -1.18
N LEU A 309 -13.00 -10.13 -1.18
CA LEU A 309 -14.09 -11.01 -0.81
C LEU A 309 -14.60 -11.70 -2.06
N PHE A 310 -14.64 -13.03 -2.04
CA PHE A 310 -15.33 -13.82 -3.05
C PHE A 310 -16.63 -14.34 -2.47
N THR A 311 -17.72 -14.26 -3.24
CA THR A 311 -18.96 -14.99 -2.98
C THR A 311 -19.33 -15.80 -4.21
N THR A 312 -19.77 -17.05 -4.02
CA THR A 312 -20.12 -17.95 -5.14
C THR A 312 -21.60 -18.30 -5.21
N LEU A 313 -22.36 -17.93 -4.17
CA LEU A 313 -23.81 -18.11 -4.10
C LEU A 313 -24.51 -16.85 -4.61
N GLY A 314 -25.55 -17.01 -5.42
CA GLY A 314 -26.34 -15.90 -5.96
C GLY A 314 -26.89 -14.95 -4.89
N GLY A 315 -27.09 -13.67 -5.25
CA GLY A 315 -27.45 -12.58 -4.34
C GLY A 315 -28.66 -12.83 -3.43
N ARG A 316 -29.67 -13.59 -3.89
CA ARG A 316 -30.85 -14.00 -3.09
C ARG A 316 -30.48 -14.88 -1.91
N GLY A 317 -29.40 -15.65 -2.03
CA GLY A 317 -28.88 -16.48 -0.96
C GLY A 317 -28.34 -15.64 0.21
N TRP A 318 -27.94 -14.40 -0.04
CA TRP A 318 -27.38 -13.51 0.99
C TRP A 318 -28.41 -12.57 1.61
N THR A 319 -29.58 -12.47 1.01
CA THR A 319 -30.63 -11.51 1.38
C THR A 319 -31.96 -12.21 1.68
N ARG A 320 -32.90 -11.48 2.27
CA ARG A 320 -34.28 -11.93 2.48
C ARG A 320 -35.25 -10.77 2.34
N LEU A 321 -36.54 -11.07 2.19
CA LEU A 321 -37.58 -10.05 2.28
C LEU A 321 -37.64 -9.47 3.71
N PRO A 322 -37.97 -8.17 3.86
CA PRO A 322 -38.18 -7.56 5.17
C PRO A 322 -39.31 -8.25 5.93
N ALA A 323 -39.14 -8.41 7.24
CA ALA A 323 -40.13 -8.92 8.18
C ALA A 323 -40.57 -7.81 9.16
N GLN A 324 -41.67 -8.04 9.88
CA GLN A 324 -42.15 -7.09 10.88
C GLN A 324 -41.10 -6.89 11.98
N GLY A 325 -40.63 -5.64 12.16
CA GLY A 325 -39.59 -5.28 13.12
C GLY A 325 -38.20 -5.01 12.50
N ASP A 326 -38.00 -5.28 11.21
CA ASP A 326 -36.79 -4.85 10.51
C ASP A 326 -36.74 -3.32 10.38
N PRO A 327 -35.52 -2.72 10.31
CA PRO A 327 -35.36 -1.30 10.03
C PRO A 327 -36.07 -0.94 8.72
N GLN A 328 -36.69 0.25 8.63
CA GLN A 328 -37.35 0.68 7.39
C GLN A 328 -36.33 0.69 6.23
N THR A 329 -36.46 -0.27 5.32
CA THR A 329 -35.56 -0.46 4.17
C THR A 329 -35.87 0.49 3.01
N ALA A 330 -37.14 0.92 2.89
CA ALA A 330 -37.61 1.80 1.83
C ALA A 330 -37.02 3.22 1.89
N GLU A 331 -36.84 3.81 3.08
CA GLU A 331 -36.18 5.12 3.23
C GLU A 331 -34.67 5.06 2.92
N ASN A 332 -34.07 3.87 3.02
CA ASN A 332 -32.63 3.64 2.79
C ASN A 332 -32.31 3.04 1.41
N GLY A 333 -33.32 2.80 0.57
CA GLY A 333 -33.17 2.39 -0.82
C GLY A 333 -32.97 0.89 -1.07
N SER A 334 -33.15 0.02 -0.07
CA SER A 334 -33.06 -1.44 -0.23
C SER A 334 -34.44 -2.07 -0.34
N ARG A 335 -34.66 -3.01 -1.27
CA ARG A 335 -35.89 -3.82 -1.29
C ARG A 335 -35.77 -5.05 -0.38
N ARG A 336 -34.54 -5.43 -0.03
CA ARG A 336 -34.22 -6.62 0.76
C ARG A 336 -33.41 -6.30 2.03
N VAL A 337 -33.40 -7.24 2.97
CA VAL A 337 -32.62 -7.17 4.21
C VAL A 337 -31.48 -8.18 4.15
N ALA A 338 -30.32 -7.84 4.71
CA ALA A 338 -29.20 -8.76 4.81
C ALA A 338 -29.53 -9.96 5.70
N THR A 339 -28.98 -11.12 5.36
CA THR A 339 -28.97 -12.27 6.27
C THR A 339 -27.80 -12.15 7.25
N ALA A 340 -27.84 -12.86 8.38
CA ALA A 340 -26.75 -12.83 9.36
C ALA A 340 -25.36 -13.16 8.77
N PRO A 341 -25.20 -14.12 7.82
CA PRO A 341 -23.94 -14.31 7.11
C PRO A 341 -23.48 -13.08 6.31
N LEU A 342 -24.39 -12.38 5.62
CA LEU A 342 -24.05 -11.17 4.87
C LEU A 342 -23.69 -10.00 5.78
N GLU A 343 -24.40 -9.86 6.91
CA GLU A 343 -24.05 -8.89 7.96
C GLU A 343 -22.63 -9.14 8.47
N HIS A 344 -22.29 -10.40 8.76
CA HIS A 344 -20.97 -10.78 9.22
C HIS A 344 -19.87 -10.45 8.19
N LEU A 345 -20.11 -10.70 6.90
CA LEU A 345 -19.17 -10.29 5.84
C LEU A 345 -18.98 -8.77 5.80
N GLY A 346 -20.06 -8.01 6.00
CA GLY A 346 -20.01 -6.55 6.04
C GLY A 346 -19.16 -5.97 7.16
N GLU A 347 -19.04 -6.64 8.32
CA GLU A 347 -18.19 -6.18 9.44
C GLU A 347 -16.72 -6.04 9.01
N SER A 348 -16.21 -7.01 8.24
CA SER A 348 -14.84 -7.00 7.72
C SER A 348 -14.72 -6.20 6.43
N PHE A 349 -15.68 -6.34 5.51
CA PHE A 349 -15.59 -5.69 4.20
C PHE A 349 -15.68 -4.16 4.29
N LEU A 350 -16.59 -3.63 5.11
CA LEU A 350 -16.96 -2.21 5.08
C LEU A 350 -16.12 -1.31 6.00
N PHE A 351 -15.46 -1.89 7.02
CA PHE A 351 -14.86 -1.11 8.11
C PHE A 351 -13.40 -1.43 8.40
N ASP A 352 -12.93 -2.64 8.08
CA ASP A 352 -11.52 -2.99 8.25
C ASP A 352 -10.76 -2.41 7.06
N GLN A 353 -10.26 -1.17 7.17
CA GLN A 353 -9.49 -0.51 6.11
C GLN A 353 -7.98 -0.59 6.37
N SER A 354 -7.21 -0.88 5.33
CA SER A 354 -5.75 -0.94 5.40
C SER A 354 -5.13 0.46 5.45
N THR A 355 -4.95 1.04 6.65
CA THR A 355 -4.22 2.31 6.85
C THR A 355 -2.80 2.25 6.26
N PRO A 356 -2.29 3.31 5.59
CA PRO A 356 -0.88 3.42 5.22
C PRO A 356 0.05 3.04 6.38
N PRO A 357 0.97 2.08 6.18
CA PRO A 357 1.83 1.58 7.23
C PRO A 357 2.77 2.67 7.73
N LEU A 358 3.13 3.59 6.84
CA LEU A 358 3.91 4.78 7.13
C LEU A 358 3.27 6.00 6.43
N PRO A 359 2.66 6.93 7.18
CA PRO A 359 2.21 8.18 6.61
C PRO A 359 3.37 9.08 6.20
N ASN A 360 3.06 9.98 5.28
CA ASN A 360 4.05 10.91 4.73
C ASN A 360 4.67 11.82 5.80
N GLU A 361 3.96 12.12 6.89
CA GLU A 361 4.47 12.92 8.01
C GLU A 361 5.69 12.26 8.68
N GLU A 362 5.71 10.94 8.78
CA GLU A 362 6.83 10.19 9.37
C GLU A 362 8.07 10.19 8.47
N LEU A 363 7.87 10.35 7.15
CA LEU A 363 8.95 10.54 6.18
C LEU A 363 9.44 12.00 6.13
N ALA A 364 8.71 12.96 6.69
CA ALA A 364 9.03 14.39 6.57
C ALA A 364 10.41 14.72 7.13
N ALA A 365 10.73 14.21 8.33
CA ALA A 365 12.05 14.39 8.95
C ALA A 365 13.15 13.74 8.10
N PHE A 366 12.93 12.49 7.67
CA PHE A 366 13.88 11.72 6.85
C PHE A 366 14.28 12.44 5.56
N VAL A 367 13.31 13.04 4.86
CA VAL A 367 13.53 13.71 3.58
C VAL A 367 14.09 15.13 3.77
N SER A 368 13.61 15.87 4.78
CA SER A 368 14.06 17.24 5.06
C SER A 368 15.54 17.28 5.44
N GLU A 369 16.03 16.32 6.24
CA GLU A 369 17.43 16.24 6.65
C GLU A 369 18.41 15.90 5.51
N GLN A 370 17.91 15.58 4.31
CA GLN A 370 18.74 15.35 3.12
C GLN A 370 18.96 16.62 2.29
N VAL A 371 18.19 17.68 2.55
CA VAL A 371 18.32 18.99 1.92
C VAL A 371 19.48 19.77 2.56
N GLY A 372 20.37 20.35 1.76
CA GLY A 372 21.40 21.28 2.26
C GLY A 372 22.69 20.65 2.79
N TYR A 373 22.91 19.34 2.61
CA TYR A 373 24.14 18.70 3.08
C TYR A 373 25.16 18.51 1.94
N GLN A 374 26.19 19.34 1.88
CA GLN A 374 27.44 19.00 1.19
C GLN A 374 28.56 19.04 2.22
N ILE A 375 29.12 17.88 2.58
CA ILE A 375 30.42 17.85 3.25
C ILE A 375 31.43 18.30 2.20
N ALA A 376 32.25 19.30 2.52
CA ALA A 376 33.43 19.63 1.71
C ALA A 376 34.17 18.34 1.37
N ALA A 377 34.47 18.13 0.09
CA ALA A 377 34.93 16.83 -0.36
C ALA A 377 36.18 16.41 0.43
N ARG A 378 36.19 15.17 0.93
CA ARG A 378 37.25 14.66 1.82
C ARG A 378 38.65 14.89 1.24
N HIS A 379 38.77 14.83 -0.09
CA HIS A 379 40.01 15.10 -0.81
C HIS A 379 40.47 16.55 -0.69
N SER A 380 39.58 17.54 -0.71
CA SER A 380 39.95 18.97 -0.59
C SER A 380 40.46 19.29 0.81
N VAL A 381 39.80 18.71 1.84
CA VAL A 381 40.25 18.85 3.24
C VAL A 381 41.57 18.13 3.46
N ALA A 382 41.69 16.89 2.95
CA ALA A 382 42.93 16.12 3.02
C ALA A 382 44.08 16.79 2.27
N LEU A 383 43.82 17.42 1.12
CA LEU A 383 44.80 18.16 0.34
C LEU A 383 45.24 19.44 1.06
N ALA A 384 44.31 20.19 1.66
CA ALA A 384 44.64 21.38 2.45
C ALA A 384 45.51 21.02 3.67
N LEU A 385 45.14 19.99 4.42
CA LEU A 385 45.94 19.49 5.56
C LEU A 385 47.27 18.87 5.10
N GLY A 386 47.26 18.13 3.99
CA GLY A 386 48.45 17.53 3.40
C GLY A 386 49.46 18.57 2.94
N LEU A 387 49.01 19.63 2.26
CA LEU A 387 49.84 20.77 1.87
C LEU A 387 50.39 21.52 3.09
N PHE A 388 49.58 21.70 4.14
CA PHE A 388 50.04 22.30 5.39
C PHE A 388 51.16 21.48 6.04
N CYS A 389 50.97 20.16 6.20
CA CYS A 389 51.98 19.26 6.76
C CYS A 389 53.26 19.20 5.91
N ALA A 390 53.13 19.09 4.58
CA ALA A 390 54.26 19.08 3.66
C ALA A 390 55.00 20.42 3.65
N GLY A 391 54.28 21.55 3.71
CA GLY A 391 54.84 22.89 3.83
C GLY A 391 55.65 23.06 5.12
N LEU A 392 55.12 22.61 6.26
CA LEU A 392 55.85 22.67 7.54
C LEU A 392 57.09 21.77 7.54
N ALA A 393 56.99 20.56 6.98
CA ALA A 393 58.13 19.64 6.90
C ALA A 393 59.24 20.22 6.01
N THR A 394 58.90 20.77 4.84
CA THR A 394 59.86 21.39 3.93
C THR A 394 60.50 22.65 4.51
N CYS A 395 59.71 23.54 5.14
CA CYS A 395 60.23 24.70 5.85
C CYS A 395 61.13 24.30 7.03
N GLY A 396 60.74 23.28 7.80
CA GLY A 396 61.53 22.74 8.90
C GLY A 396 62.89 22.23 8.45
N VAL A 397 62.94 21.39 7.41
CA VAL A 397 64.18 20.85 6.84
C VAL A 397 65.06 21.97 6.27
N ALA A 398 64.46 22.95 5.57
CA ALA A 398 65.21 24.07 5.00
C ALA A 398 65.80 25.00 6.07
N LEU A 399 65.05 25.28 7.14
CA LEU A 399 65.50 26.12 8.27
C LEU A 399 66.52 25.40 9.15
N GLN A 400 66.39 24.08 9.31
CA GLN A 400 67.38 23.24 9.99
C GLN A 400 68.71 23.29 9.24
N ARG A 401 68.70 23.15 7.91
CA ARG A 401 69.92 23.26 7.08
C ARG A 401 70.56 24.65 7.13
N ARG A 402 69.80 25.69 7.51
CA ARG A 402 70.27 27.08 7.65
C ARG A 402 70.56 27.49 9.09
N GLY A 403 70.42 26.59 10.07
CA GLY A 403 70.67 26.87 11.49
C GLY A 403 69.70 27.86 12.14
N ARG A 404 68.53 28.13 11.54
CA ARG A 404 67.56 29.14 11.99
C ARG A 404 66.20 28.54 12.36
N LEU A 405 66.22 27.50 13.19
CA LEU A 405 65.00 26.83 13.66
C LEU A 405 64.09 27.74 14.49
N GLU A 406 64.64 28.82 15.06
CA GLU A 406 63.90 29.86 15.78
C GLU A 406 62.73 30.47 14.98
N HIS A 407 62.87 30.57 13.65
CA HIS A 407 61.80 31.10 12.80
C HIS A 407 60.60 30.14 12.65
N LEU A 408 60.77 28.85 12.95
CA LEU A 408 59.66 27.90 12.94
C LEU A 408 58.57 28.28 13.96
N GLY A 409 58.97 28.95 15.06
CA GLY A 409 58.08 29.38 16.14
C GLY A 409 56.98 30.35 15.69
N TRP A 410 57.22 31.16 14.65
CA TRP A 410 56.21 32.06 14.08
C TRP A 410 55.63 31.56 12.74
N ILE A 411 56.42 30.82 11.94
CA ILE A 411 55.97 30.25 10.66
C ILE A 411 54.86 29.22 10.86
N GLY A 412 54.97 28.37 11.90
CA GLY A 412 53.96 27.36 12.22
C GLY A 412 52.56 27.97 12.46
N PRO A 413 52.43 28.89 13.43
CA PRO A 413 51.17 29.61 13.67
C PRO A 413 50.65 30.38 12.46
N ALA A 414 51.52 31.06 11.69
CA ALA A 414 51.10 31.79 10.49
C ALA A 414 50.51 30.87 9.42
N ALA A 415 51.16 29.73 9.14
CA ALA A 415 50.64 28.72 8.21
C ALA A 415 49.32 28.10 8.69
N ALA A 416 49.17 27.91 10.01
CA ALA A 416 47.94 27.41 10.60
C ALA A 416 46.77 28.40 10.41
N VAL A 417 47.00 29.70 10.62
CA VAL A 417 45.99 30.75 10.39
C VAL A 417 45.60 30.82 8.91
N ILE A 418 46.55 30.72 7.98
CA ILE A 418 46.27 30.71 6.53
C ILE A 418 45.43 29.47 6.16
N THR A 419 45.81 28.29 6.66
CA THR A 419 45.08 27.05 6.39
C THR A 419 43.68 27.08 6.99
N ALA A 420 43.54 27.60 8.22
CA ALA A 420 42.24 27.81 8.87
C ALA A 420 41.38 28.81 8.09
N GLY A 421 41.98 29.89 7.56
CA GLY A 421 41.30 30.87 6.71
C GLY A 421 40.83 30.27 5.38
N LEU A 422 41.65 29.43 4.73
CA LEU A 422 41.28 28.70 3.51
C LEU A 422 40.14 27.71 3.77
N LEU A 423 40.22 26.91 4.83
CA LEU A 423 39.16 25.98 5.22
C LEU A 423 37.88 26.72 5.63
N GLY A 424 38.00 27.84 6.34
CA GLY A 424 36.89 28.72 6.72
C GLY A 424 36.22 29.38 5.51
N GLY A 425 37.01 29.86 4.54
CA GLY A 425 36.52 30.42 3.28
C GLY A 425 35.83 29.39 2.41
N MET A 426 36.40 28.18 2.26
CA MET A 426 35.76 27.05 1.61
C MET A 426 34.44 26.67 2.30
N GLY A 427 34.42 26.65 3.64
CA GLY A 427 33.22 26.39 4.42
C GLY A 427 32.14 27.46 4.24
N HIS A 428 32.53 28.74 4.15
CA HIS A 428 31.60 29.84 3.92
C HIS A 428 31.02 29.83 2.50
N ALA A 429 31.86 29.63 1.47
CA ALA A 429 31.42 29.50 0.09
C ALA A 429 30.49 28.29 -0.13
N SER A 430 30.77 27.17 0.55
CA SER A 430 29.91 25.99 0.53
C SER A 430 28.57 26.18 1.25
N ARG A 431 28.45 27.16 2.17
CA ARG A 431 27.21 27.46 2.91
C ARG A 431 26.30 28.44 2.17
N THR A 432 26.81 29.22 1.22
CA THR A 432 26.05 30.28 0.54
C THR A 432 25.49 29.88 -0.82
N GLN A 433 25.91 28.74 -1.39
CA GLN A 433 25.42 28.23 -2.68
C GLN A 433 24.85 26.81 -2.53
N PHE A 434 23.69 26.67 -1.88
CA PHE A 434 22.96 25.40 -1.94
C PHE A 434 22.27 25.29 -3.29
N PRO A 435 22.60 24.30 -4.15
CA PRO A 435 21.86 24.09 -5.38
C PRO A 435 20.41 23.72 -5.06
N ALA A 436 19.52 23.97 -6.01
CA ALA A 436 18.17 23.43 -5.93
C ALA A 436 18.27 21.91 -5.71
N THR A 437 17.55 21.39 -4.72
CA THR A 437 17.68 20.00 -4.29
C THR A 437 16.29 19.38 -4.18
N VAL A 438 16.14 18.19 -4.74
CA VAL A 438 14.96 17.35 -4.59
C VAL A 438 15.38 16.13 -3.80
N ALA A 439 14.97 16.07 -2.55
CA ALA A 439 15.16 14.88 -1.73
C ALA A 439 13.91 14.01 -1.79
N THR A 440 14.05 12.69 -1.92
CA THR A 440 12.93 11.75 -2.03
C THR A 440 13.07 10.62 -1.01
N GLY A 441 12.01 10.36 -0.26
CA GLY A 441 11.85 9.14 0.54
C GLY A 441 10.79 8.27 -0.11
N GLN A 442 11.18 7.07 -0.56
CA GLN A 442 10.28 6.14 -1.24
C GLN A 442 10.00 4.94 -0.34
N LEU A 443 8.73 4.53 -0.29
CA LEU A 443 8.28 3.26 0.29
C LEU A 443 7.71 2.41 -0.85
N VAL A 444 8.28 1.23 -1.01
CA VAL A 444 7.96 0.30 -2.08
C VAL A 444 7.46 -0.99 -1.46
N GLU A 445 6.22 -1.35 -1.74
CA GLU A 445 5.59 -2.57 -1.23
C GLU A 445 5.38 -3.54 -2.39
N VAL A 446 6.13 -4.64 -2.40
CA VAL A 446 6.09 -5.62 -3.48
C VAL A 446 4.96 -6.62 -3.25
N THR A 447 4.15 -6.83 -4.29
CA THR A 447 3.19 -7.94 -4.31
C THR A 447 3.87 -9.16 -4.91
N ALA A 448 3.90 -10.28 -4.17
CA ALA A 448 4.53 -11.52 -4.65
C ALA A 448 3.95 -11.96 -6.00
N GLY A 449 4.82 -12.35 -6.93
CA GLY A 449 4.46 -12.76 -8.30
C GLY A 449 3.96 -11.63 -9.20
N SER A 450 3.90 -10.39 -8.73
CA SER A 450 3.39 -9.26 -9.51
C SER A 450 4.51 -8.53 -10.24
N GLU A 451 4.28 -8.22 -11.52
CA GLU A 451 5.10 -7.28 -12.30
C GLU A 451 4.70 -5.82 -12.05
N ASP A 452 3.50 -5.56 -11.53
CA ASP A 452 3.10 -4.22 -11.09
C ASP A 452 3.87 -3.81 -9.82
N LEU A 453 4.44 -2.61 -9.85
CA LEU A 453 5.09 -1.96 -8.71
C LEU A 453 4.34 -0.68 -8.34
N SER A 454 3.80 -0.65 -7.12
CA SER A 454 3.22 0.56 -6.52
C SER A 454 4.23 1.18 -5.55
N LEU A 455 4.58 2.43 -5.81
CA LEU A 455 5.51 3.22 -5.01
C LEU A 455 4.77 4.44 -4.43
N ARG A 456 4.97 4.68 -3.13
CA ARG A 456 4.52 5.90 -2.46
C ARG A 456 5.71 6.60 -1.86
N GLY A 457 5.65 7.92 -1.76
CA GLY A 457 6.74 8.65 -1.16
C GLY A 457 6.43 10.09 -0.84
N LEU A 458 7.43 10.72 -0.23
CA LEU A 458 7.45 12.13 0.03
C LEU A 458 8.67 12.76 -0.63
N MET A 459 8.49 13.93 -1.23
CA MET A 459 9.58 14.75 -1.76
C MET A 459 9.72 16.04 -0.97
N ALA A 460 10.96 16.43 -0.68
CA ALA A 460 11.30 17.78 -0.27
C ALA A 460 11.89 18.53 -1.47
N LEU A 461 11.13 19.49 -1.96
CA LEU A 461 11.51 20.38 -3.04
C LEU A 461 12.14 21.63 -2.44
N TYR A 462 13.45 21.80 -2.60
CA TYR A 462 14.17 22.97 -2.12
C TYR A 462 14.68 23.83 -3.27
N PHE A 463 14.18 25.07 -3.35
CA PHE A 463 14.62 26.07 -4.32
C PHE A 463 15.08 27.35 -3.59
N PRO A 464 16.37 27.71 -3.61
CA PRO A 464 16.90 28.80 -2.78
C PRO A 464 16.35 30.19 -3.17
N HIS A 465 16.07 30.42 -4.45
CA HIS A 465 15.58 31.70 -4.97
C HIS A 465 14.18 31.59 -5.60
N GLY A 466 13.48 30.48 -5.37
CA GLY A 466 12.30 30.08 -6.13
C GLY A 466 12.65 29.67 -7.56
N SER A 467 11.65 29.17 -8.30
CA SER A 467 11.85 28.70 -9.67
C SER A 467 10.61 28.95 -10.53
N GLN A 468 10.82 29.34 -11.78
CA GLN A 468 9.83 29.26 -12.85
C GLN A 468 10.13 27.99 -13.68
N GLY A 469 10.15 26.85 -12.99
CA GLY A 469 10.52 25.56 -13.58
C GLY A 469 9.32 24.84 -14.19
N VAL A 470 9.60 24.02 -15.20
CA VAL A 470 8.63 23.01 -15.68
C VAL A 470 8.61 21.90 -14.63
N LEU A 471 7.45 21.71 -14.00
CA LEU A 471 7.16 20.48 -13.28
C LEU A 471 6.39 19.55 -14.19
N ALA A 472 6.95 18.39 -14.50
CA ALA A 472 6.32 17.41 -15.36
C ALA A 472 6.55 15.98 -14.88
N GLY A 473 5.72 15.06 -15.35
CA GLY A 473 5.95 13.63 -15.28
C GLY A 473 5.93 13.06 -16.69
N GLN A 474 6.97 12.30 -17.05
CA GLN A 474 7.09 11.66 -18.37
C GLN A 474 6.66 10.20 -18.39
N ARG A 475 6.60 9.57 -17.22
CA ARG A 475 6.25 8.17 -17.02
C ARG A 475 5.59 8.02 -15.66
N GLY A 476 4.31 7.74 -15.64
CA GLY A 476 3.56 7.38 -14.43
C GLY A 476 3.56 8.43 -13.31
N GLY A 477 2.73 8.15 -12.31
CA GLY A 477 2.64 8.90 -11.06
C GLY A 477 2.30 10.39 -11.18
N MET A 478 2.15 11.05 -10.03
CA MET A 478 2.02 12.51 -9.97
C MET A 478 2.32 13.03 -8.58
N PHE A 479 2.54 14.34 -8.51
CA PHE A 479 2.53 15.08 -7.26
C PHE A 479 1.91 16.47 -7.49
N VAL A 480 1.45 17.09 -6.41
CA VAL A 480 0.89 18.45 -6.46
C VAL A 480 1.72 19.34 -5.54
N PRO A 481 2.43 20.34 -6.09
CA PRO A 481 3.14 21.32 -5.27
C PRO A 481 2.15 22.20 -4.50
N ASP A 482 2.64 22.99 -3.56
CA ASP A 482 1.79 23.90 -2.80
C ASP A 482 1.39 25.06 -3.72
N MET A 483 0.08 25.25 -3.80
CA MET A 483 -0.55 26.24 -4.67
C MET A 483 -0.91 27.52 -3.90
N ALA A 484 -0.63 27.61 -2.60
CA ALA A 484 -1.00 28.76 -1.77
C ALA A 484 -0.28 30.07 -2.17
N SER A 485 0.92 29.98 -2.75
CA SER A 485 1.78 31.13 -3.08
C SER A 485 1.58 31.69 -4.50
N GLN A 486 0.51 31.32 -5.17
CA GLN A 486 0.30 31.60 -6.59
C GLN A 486 -0.45 32.93 -6.78
N GLY A 487 0.27 33.99 -7.18
CA GLY A 487 -0.22 35.37 -7.30
C GLY A 487 -1.22 35.65 -8.43
N GLY A 488 -2.41 35.01 -8.41
CA GLY A 488 -3.55 35.31 -9.27
C GLY A 488 -3.39 34.99 -10.77
N LYS A 489 -2.26 34.40 -11.17
CA LYS A 489 -2.04 33.95 -12.55
C LYS A 489 -2.68 32.59 -12.79
N THR A 490 -3.16 32.36 -14.02
CA THR A 490 -3.70 31.06 -14.42
C THR A 490 -2.59 30.02 -14.52
N ILE A 491 -2.66 29.03 -13.64
CA ILE A 491 -1.81 27.84 -13.60
C ILE A 491 -2.60 26.69 -14.20
N ARG A 492 -1.93 25.93 -15.06
CA ARG A 492 -2.59 24.89 -15.83
C ARG A 492 -1.83 23.57 -15.73
N MET A 493 -2.52 22.53 -15.27
CA MET A 493 -2.05 21.16 -15.40
C MET A 493 -2.50 20.60 -16.73
N ILE A 494 -1.59 20.15 -17.57
CA ILE A 494 -1.90 19.58 -18.88
C ILE A 494 -1.51 18.11 -18.90
N TRP A 495 -2.49 17.26 -19.19
CA TRP A 495 -2.32 15.86 -19.52
C TRP A 495 -2.16 15.71 -21.03
N THR A 496 -1.05 15.11 -21.45
CA THR A 496 -0.80 14.76 -22.85
C THR A 496 -1.06 13.29 -23.11
N ASP A 497 -0.97 12.45 -22.08
CA ASP A 497 -1.29 11.02 -22.12
C ASP A 497 -1.85 10.52 -20.77
N LEU A 498 -2.04 9.20 -20.60
CA LEU A 498 -2.45 8.56 -19.33
C LEU A 498 -1.47 8.87 -18.18
N ASP A 499 -0.19 8.87 -18.52
CA ASP A 499 0.92 8.86 -17.58
C ASP A 499 1.84 10.08 -17.73
N ARG A 500 1.53 10.98 -18.67
CA ARG A 500 2.27 12.21 -18.96
C ARG A 500 1.48 13.44 -18.61
N TRP A 501 2.10 14.28 -17.78
CA TRP A 501 1.53 15.56 -17.38
C TRP A 501 2.60 16.63 -17.21
N ARG A 502 2.20 17.89 -17.29
CA ARG A 502 3.06 19.03 -16.96
C ARG A 502 2.28 20.21 -16.41
N TRP A 503 2.94 21.01 -15.60
CA TRP A 503 2.43 22.30 -15.15
C TRP A 503 2.94 23.43 -16.06
N GLU A 504 2.03 24.29 -16.50
CA GLU A 504 2.32 25.55 -17.17
C GLU A 504 2.05 26.72 -16.22
N ASN A 505 2.88 27.76 -16.30
CA ASN A 505 2.81 29.00 -15.52
C ASN A 505 2.93 28.84 -14.00
N LEU A 506 3.40 27.68 -13.52
CA LEU A 506 3.63 27.42 -12.11
C LEU A 506 4.88 28.18 -11.64
N ARG A 507 4.79 28.80 -10.45
CA ARG A 507 5.94 29.40 -9.77
C ARG A 507 6.17 28.66 -8.46
N LEU A 508 7.37 28.15 -8.26
CA LEU A 508 7.76 27.53 -7.01
C LEU A 508 8.34 28.60 -6.08
N PRO A 509 7.81 28.76 -4.85
CA PRO A 509 8.32 29.73 -3.90
C PRO A 509 9.75 29.37 -3.48
N ALA A 510 10.49 30.36 -2.96
CA ALA A 510 11.77 30.11 -2.35
C ALA A 510 11.61 29.31 -1.05
N GLY A 511 12.56 28.43 -0.75
CA GLY A 511 12.57 27.58 0.44
C GLY A 511 12.28 26.11 0.15
N MET A 512 11.98 25.37 1.22
CA MET A 512 11.66 23.95 1.16
C MET A 512 10.15 23.75 1.22
N GLN A 513 9.65 22.85 0.38
CA GLN A 513 8.27 22.41 0.43
C GLN A 513 8.18 20.89 0.36
N LEU A 514 7.33 20.31 1.18
CA LEU A 514 7.04 18.88 1.16
C LEU A 514 5.85 18.60 0.24
N THR A 515 5.94 17.56 -0.58
CA THR A 515 4.83 17.09 -1.41
C THR A 515 4.80 15.56 -1.47
N PRO A 516 3.66 14.93 -1.16
CA PRO A 516 3.52 13.49 -1.33
C PRO A 516 3.34 13.14 -2.81
N PHE A 517 3.78 11.95 -3.17
CA PHE A 517 3.59 11.42 -4.51
C PHE A 517 3.24 9.93 -4.45
N GLN A 518 2.52 9.50 -5.47
CA GLN A 518 2.32 8.10 -5.78
C GLN A 518 2.78 7.88 -7.21
N TRP A 519 3.40 6.74 -7.44
CA TRP A 519 3.96 6.36 -8.72
C TRP A 519 3.81 4.86 -8.91
N ASP A 520 3.22 4.46 -10.03
CA ASP A 520 2.96 3.07 -10.35
C ASP A 520 3.59 2.77 -11.71
N THR A 521 4.29 1.65 -11.83
CA THR A 521 4.95 1.19 -13.05
C THR A 521 4.89 -0.32 -13.17
N ASP A 522 5.14 -0.81 -14.38
CA ASP A 522 5.40 -2.22 -14.62
C ASP A 522 6.91 -2.49 -14.55
N LEU A 523 7.26 -3.66 -14.03
CA LEU A 523 8.61 -4.21 -14.00
C LEU A 523 8.79 -5.21 -15.14
N ALA A 524 10.03 -5.37 -15.59
CA ALA A 524 10.35 -6.39 -16.59
C ALA A 524 10.27 -7.84 -16.04
N ALA A 525 10.37 -7.99 -14.72
CA ALA A 525 10.25 -9.25 -14.00
C ALA A 525 9.88 -8.94 -12.53
N PRO A 526 9.15 -9.83 -11.84
CA PRO A 526 8.73 -9.63 -10.45
C PRO A 526 9.96 -9.59 -9.52
N LEU A 527 9.88 -8.75 -8.49
CA LEU A 527 10.90 -8.73 -7.43
C LEU A 527 10.69 -9.92 -6.51
N THR A 528 11.74 -10.71 -6.30
CA THR A 528 11.68 -11.92 -5.49
C THR A 528 12.77 -11.93 -4.43
N ALA A 529 12.43 -12.43 -3.25
CA ALA A 529 13.39 -12.79 -2.22
C ALA A 529 13.11 -14.24 -1.88
N VAL A 530 14.05 -15.12 -2.22
CA VAL A 530 13.93 -16.57 -2.03
C VAL A 530 15.01 -17.02 -1.08
N ALA A 531 14.63 -17.83 -0.09
CA ALA A 531 15.57 -18.38 0.86
C ALA A 531 15.28 -19.84 1.19
N THR A 532 16.31 -20.55 1.60
CA THR A 532 16.24 -21.89 2.18
C THR A 532 16.77 -21.85 3.60
N VAL A 533 16.25 -22.74 4.45
CA VAL A 533 16.79 -22.97 5.79
C VAL A 533 17.87 -24.05 5.71
N GLY A 534 19.00 -23.81 6.36
CA GLY A 534 20.11 -24.76 6.49
C GLY A 534 20.75 -24.72 7.88
N PRO A 535 21.93 -25.33 8.06
CA PRO A 535 22.56 -25.44 9.38
C PRO A 535 22.94 -24.10 10.02
N GLN A 536 23.18 -23.07 9.20
CA GLN A 536 23.53 -21.72 9.66
C GLN A 536 22.31 -20.78 9.79
N GLY A 537 21.09 -21.32 9.67
CA GLY A 537 19.86 -20.53 9.62
C GLY A 537 19.40 -20.28 8.20
N LEU A 538 18.92 -19.07 7.93
CA LEU A 538 18.35 -18.69 6.64
C LEU A 538 19.44 -18.23 5.68
N THR A 539 19.47 -18.79 4.47
CA THR A 539 20.34 -18.32 3.37
C THR A 539 19.52 -18.16 2.11
N GLY A 540 19.72 -17.09 1.36
CA GLY A 540 18.88 -16.79 0.21
C GLY A 540 19.51 -15.86 -0.81
N SER A 541 18.71 -15.50 -1.79
CA SER A 541 19.05 -14.53 -2.83
C SER A 541 17.88 -13.57 -3.07
N VAL A 542 18.21 -12.36 -3.51
CA VAL A 542 17.23 -11.32 -3.82
C VAL A 542 17.37 -10.87 -5.26
N PHE A 543 16.30 -11.00 -6.04
CA PHE A 543 16.19 -10.34 -7.32
C PHE A 543 15.54 -8.96 -7.12
N SER A 544 16.37 -7.93 -7.04
CA SER A 544 15.93 -6.56 -6.73
C SER A 544 15.54 -5.74 -7.96
N GLY A 545 15.61 -6.31 -9.16
CA GLY A 545 15.25 -5.63 -10.40
C GLY A 545 15.97 -4.29 -10.57
N PRO A 546 15.26 -3.15 -10.68
CA PRO A 546 15.89 -1.84 -10.86
C PRO A 546 16.52 -1.27 -9.58
N PHE A 547 16.30 -1.88 -8.41
CA PHE A 547 16.82 -1.38 -7.14
C PHE A 547 18.29 -1.79 -6.95
N GLN A 548 19.14 -0.78 -6.76
CA GLN A 548 20.59 -0.91 -6.58
C GLN A 548 21.01 -0.54 -5.15
N ASP A 549 22.25 -0.88 -4.78
CA ASP A 549 22.87 -0.55 -3.48
C ASP A 549 22.04 -0.99 -2.26
N LEU A 550 21.58 -2.25 -2.28
CA LEU A 550 20.84 -2.85 -1.16
C LEU A 550 21.69 -2.83 0.12
N ALA A 551 21.14 -2.26 1.17
CA ALA A 551 21.82 -2.12 2.46
C ALA A 551 20.82 -2.04 3.61
N ASP A 552 21.34 -2.10 4.84
CA ASP A 552 20.58 -1.89 6.09
C ASP A 552 19.29 -2.72 6.12
N ALA A 553 19.40 -4.02 5.84
CA ALA A 553 18.26 -4.91 5.65
C ALA A 553 17.91 -5.72 6.90
N LEU A 554 16.62 -6.03 7.03
CA LEU A 554 16.09 -6.92 8.05
C LEU A 554 14.91 -7.74 7.49
N ILE A 555 14.65 -8.91 8.08
CA ILE A 555 13.42 -9.67 7.83
C ILE A 555 12.46 -9.39 8.97
N THR A 556 11.24 -8.99 8.62
CA THR A 556 10.12 -8.86 9.56
C THR A 556 9.13 -10.00 9.34
N THR A 557 8.52 -10.47 10.42
CA THR A 557 7.58 -11.59 10.42
C THR A 557 6.33 -11.23 11.23
N PRO A 558 5.25 -12.02 11.12
CA PRO A 558 4.04 -11.80 11.92
C PRO A 558 4.26 -11.83 13.44
N THR A 559 5.33 -12.50 13.91
CA THR A 559 5.67 -12.64 15.34
C THR A 559 6.27 -11.39 15.98
N ARG A 560 6.37 -10.28 15.23
CA ARG A 560 6.90 -8.97 15.70
C ARG A 560 8.36 -8.98 16.14
N SER A 561 9.08 -10.07 15.92
CA SER A 561 10.54 -10.16 16.03
C SER A 561 11.19 -9.92 14.66
N GLN A 562 12.44 -9.45 14.66
CA GLN A 562 13.17 -9.15 13.43
C GLN A 562 14.47 -9.94 13.35
N LEU A 563 14.89 -10.29 12.13
CA LEU A 563 16.22 -10.82 11.85
C LEU A 563 17.03 -9.77 11.11
N ALA A 564 18.25 -9.49 11.56
CA ALA A 564 19.20 -8.73 10.77
C ALA A 564 19.62 -9.54 9.53
N VAL A 565 19.75 -8.86 8.40
CA VAL A 565 20.16 -9.47 7.14
C VAL A 565 21.53 -8.95 6.76
N THR A 566 22.45 -9.87 6.50
CA THR A 566 23.76 -9.55 5.93
C THR A 566 23.77 -9.92 4.46
N PHE A 567 24.03 -8.94 3.59
CA PHE A 567 24.27 -9.20 2.17
C PHE A 567 25.70 -9.68 1.97
N GLY A 568 25.85 -10.79 1.23
CA GLY A 568 27.13 -11.24 0.71
C GLY A 568 27.33 -10.78 -0.73
N ASP A 569 28.36 -11.32 -1.39
CA ASP A 569 28.60 -11.06 -2.81
C ASP A 569 27.45 -11.63 -3.68
N GLY A 570 27.10 -10.91 -4.76
CA GLY A 570 26.24 -11.43 -5.83
C GLY A 570 24.76 -11.66 -5.44
N HIS A 571 24.09 -10.67 -4.85
CA HIS A 571 22.66 -10.71 -4.50
C HIS A 571 22.27 -11.77 -3.45
N ARG A 572 23.24 -12.40 -2.79
CA ARG A 572 23.00 -13.38 -1.73
C ARG A 572 22.87 -12.71 -0.38
N PHE A 573 22.09 -13.31 0.52
CA PHE A 573 21.96 -12.85 1.90
C PHE A 573 21.90 -14.01 2.89
N THR A 574 22.23 -13.71 4.14
CA THR A 574 22.19 -14.65 5.26
C THR A 574 21.55 -14.02 6.50
N ALA A 575 20.76 -14.81 7.23
CA ALA A 575 20.16 -14.44 8.51
C ALA A 575 20.09 -15.68 9.43
N GLY A 576 21.07 -15.78 10.33
CA GLY A 576 21.19 -16.89 11.27
C GLY A 576 20.40 -16.71 12.58
N PRO A 577 20.41 -17.72 13.47
CA PRO A 577 19.80 -17.61 14.80
C PRO A 577 20.43 -16.51 15.67
N ASP A 578 21.71 -16.19 15.49
CA ASP A 578 22.39 -15.09 16.21
C ASP A 578 22.05 -13.71 15.64
N ALA A 579 21.35 -13.64 14.51
CA ALA A 579 20.94 -12.38 13.88
C ALA A 579 19.59 -11.85 14.40
N VAL A 580 18.99 -12.51 15.40
CA VAL A 580 17.73 -12.05 16.01
C VAL A 580 17.97 -10.72 16.72
N LEU A 581 17.25 -9.69 16.28
CA LEU A 581 17.36 -8.34 16.80
C LEU A 581 16.52 -8.20 18.09
N ALA A 582 17.09 -7.52 19.08
CA ALA A 582 16.36 -7.15 20.28
C ALA A 582 15.24 -6.15 19.96
N ARG A 583 14.20 -6.09 20.80
CA ARG A 583 13.07 -5.18 20.60
C ARG A 583 13.54 -3.73 20.50
N GLY A 584 13.19 -3.06 19.40
CA GLY A 584 13.57 -1.67 19.13
C GLY A 584 14.95 -1.50 18.49
N GLN A 585 15.67 -2.59 18.23
CA GLN A 585 16.91 -2.62 17.46
C GLN A 585 16.61 -2.99 16.00
N PHE A 586 17.22 -2.27 15.05
CA PHE A 586 16.97 -2.46 13.61
C PHE A 586 18.24 -2.71 12.78
N LEU A 587 19.42 -2.71 13.41
CA LEU A 587 20.70 -3.08 12.81
C LEU A 587 21.54 -3.89 13.79
N ALA A 588 22.35 -4.80 13.29
CA ALA A 588 23.26 -5.62 14.11
C ALA A 588 24.48 -4.82 14.64
N SER A 589 24.88 -3.73 13.97
CA SER A 589 26.07 -2.93 14.35
C SER A 589 25.80 -1.97 15.51
N THR A 590 26.77 -1.85 16.42
CA THR A 590 26.79 -0.87 17.51
C THR A 590 27.23 0.53 17.07
N LEU A 591 28.07 0.61 16.01
CA LEU A 591 28.45 1.88 15.38
C LEU A 591 27.51 2.16 14.22
N VAL A 592 26.82 3.29 14.28
CA VAL A 592 25.76 3.67 13.35
C VAL A 592 26.11 5.02 12.72
N SER A 593 26.16 5.08 11.39
CA SER A 593 26.32 6.35 10.67
C SER A 593 25.05 7.21 10.75
N ASP A 594 25.14 8.52 10.51
CA ASP A 594 23.95 9.40 10.47
C ASP A 594 22.91 8.95 9.42
N ARG A 595 23.35 8.37 8.30
CA ARG A 595 22.46 7.75 7.30
C ARG A 595 21.71 6.57 7.90
N GLN A 596 22.42 5.68 8.58
CA GLN A 596 21.83 4.50 9.21
C GLN A 596 20.90 4.88 10.37
N ARG A 597 21.24 5.90 11.17
CA ARG A 597 20.39 6.41 12.25
C ARG A 597 19.02 6.87 11.71
N ARG A 598 19.02 7.67 10.64
CA ARG A 598 17.79 8.12 9.97
C ARG A 598 16.95 6.98 9.41
N ARG A 599 17.61 5.99 8.80
CA ARG A 599 16.96 4.77 8.29
C ARG A 599 16.32 3.94 9.41
N GLN A 600 16.99 3.83 10.56
CA GLN A 600 16.43 3.16 11.74
C GLN A 600 15.22 3.87 12.32
N GLU A 601 15.16 5.22 12.26
CA GLU A 601 13.98 5.96 12.69
C GLU A 601 12.76 5.60 11.84
N VAL A 602 12.94 5.48 10.52
CA VAL A 602 11.88 5.05 9.62
C VAL A 602 11.44 3.61 9.92
N PHE A 603 12.39 2.69 10.18
CA PHE A 603 12.05 1.34 10.65
C PHE A 603 11.28 1.37 11.96
N ARG A 604 11.69 2.22 12.90
CA ARG A 604 10.99 2.38 14.17
C ARG A 604 9.56 2.84 13.96
N ASN A 605 9.33 3.85 13.14
CA ASN A 605 7.98 4.38 12.93
C ASN A 605 7.09 3.39 12.17
N LEU A 606 7.67 2.67 11.20
CA LEU A 606 7.00 1.60 10.46
C LEU A 606 6.63 0.41 11.36
N LEU A 607 7.56 -0.02 12.22
CA LEU A 607 7.44 -1.22 13.05
C LEU A 607 6.87 -0.95 14.45
N GLN A 608 6.79 0.29 14.94
CA GLN A 608 6.15 0.60 16.24
C GLN A 608 4.64 0.73 16.14
N ARG A 609 4.11 1.21 15.00
CA ARG A 609 2.66 1.24 14.75
C ARG A 609 2.03 -0.16 14.65
N LEU A 610 2.87 -1.19 14.66
CA LEU A 610 2.49 -2.61 14.81
C LEU A 610 1.70 -2.93 16.08
N GLN A 611 1.63 -2.04 17.07
CA GLN A 611 0.80 -2.28 18.26
C GLN A 611 -0.69 -2.46 17.91
N GLU A 612 -1.15 -1.92 16.78
CA GLU A 612 -2.56 -1.99 16.35
C GLU A 612 -2.83 -3.08 15.29
N ALA A 613 -1.90 -3.36 14.37
CA ALA A 613 -1.98 -4.46 13.39
C ALA A 613 -0.59 -4.89 12.85
N PRO A 614 -0.33 -6.19 12.58
CA PRO A 614 0.92 -6.64 11.98
C PRO A 614 1.11 -6.12 10.54
N TYR A 615 2.23 -5.43 10.26
CA TYR A 615 2.60 -4.83 8.96
C TYR A 615 2.84 -5.91 7.89
N ALA A 616 3.42 -7.04 8.30
CA ALA A 616 3.67 -8.16 7.42
C ALA A 616 2.85 -9.37 7.88
N GLN A 617 1.94 -9.84 7.03
CA GLN A 617 1.17 -11.08 7.25
C GLN A 617 1.99 -12.35 6.94
N ARG A 618 3.18 -12.17 6.36
CA ARG A 618 4.14 -13.21 6.01
C ARG A 618 5.56 -12.67 6.18
N PRO A 619 6.59 -13.53 6.31
CA PRO A 619 7.98 -13.09 6.30
C PRO A 619 8.27 -12.15 5.12
N THR A 620 8.87 -11.00 5.40
CA THR A 620 9.13 -9.94 4.41
C THR A 620 10.52 -9.36 4.64
N LEU A 621 11.33 -9.34 3.59
CA LEU A 621 12.62 -8.66 3.56
C LEU A 621 12.40 -7.16 3.39
N LEU A 622 12.78 -6.37 4.38
CA LEU A 622 12.87 -4.92 4.29
C LEU A 622 14.31 -4.52 4.03
N THR A 623 14.57 -3.79 2.95
CA THR A 623 15.92 -3.33 2.59
C THR A 623 15.91 -1.91 2.07
N TRP A 624 16.97 -1.16 2.36
CA TRP A 624 17.17 0.16 1.78
C TRP A 624 17.95 0.06 0.48
N ALA A 625 17.48 0.79 -0.54
CA ALA A 625 18.08 0.87 -1.86
C ALA A 625 18.27 2.33 -2.31
N ALA A 626 18.98 2.51 -3.43
CA ALA A 626 18.92 3.74 -4.20
C ALA A 626 17.46 4.04 -4.64
N PRO A 627 17.04 5.31 -4.68
CA PRO A 627 15.69 5.67 -5.09
C PRO A 627 15.47 5.32 -6.57
N LEU A 628 14.28 4.83 -6.89
CA LEU A 628 13.86 4.56 -8.26
C LEU A 628 13.59 5.88 -9.00
N ALA A 629 14.06 5.98 -10.24
CA ALA A 629 13.81 7.15 -11.08
C ALA A 629 12.33 7.19 -11.50
N THR A 630 11.59 8.20 -11.02
CA THR A 630 10.15 8.35 -11.28
C THR A 630 9.84 9.05 -12.61
N GLY A 631 10.85 9.59 -13.30
CA GLY A 631 10.63 10.38 -14.53
C GLY A 631 9.95 11.72 -14.29
N PHE A 632 9.98 12.23 -13.05
CA PHE A 632 9.59 13.60 -12.75
C PHE A 632 10.67 14.58 -13.20
N GLU A 633 10.23 15.73 -13.71
CA GLU A 633 11.10 16.83 -14.11
C GLU A 633 10.91 18.01 -13.16
N PHE A 634 12.00 18.58 -12.66
CA PHE A 634 11.97 19.66 -11.65
C PHE A 634 12.59 20.98 -12.14
N GLY A 635 12.90 21.08 -13.43
CA GLY A 635 13.65 22.18 -14.04
C GLY A 635 15.17 22.01 -13.98
N PRO A 636 15.93 22.89 -14.65
CA PRO A 636 17.38 22.75 -14.79
C PRO A 636 18.13 22.95 -13.46
N GLY A 637 19.13 22.11 -13.21
CA GLY A 637 20.09 22.28 -12.10
C GLY A 637 19.63 21.77 -10.73
N ALA A 638 18.47 21.12 -10.63
CA ALA A 638 18.04 20.45 -9.40
C ALA A 638 18.83 19.15 -9.20
N GLN A 639 19.46 18.99 -8.04
CA GLN A 639 20.10 17.74 -7.63
C GLN A 639 19.06 16.81 -7.00
N GLU A 640 18.91 15.61 -7.55
CA GLU A 640 18.06 14.57 -6.97
C GLU A 640 18.85 13.71 -5.98
N ARG A 641 18.26 13.47 -4.81
CA ARG A 641 18.81 12.62 -3.75
C ARG A 641 17.68 11.84 -3.09
N GLY A 642 17.99 10.71 -2.48
CA GLY A 642 16.96 9.97 -1.78
C GLY A 642 17.38 8.58 -1.36
N ALA A 643 16.39 7.84 -0.87
CA ALA A 643 16.48 6.40 -0.69
C ALA A 643 15.10 5.77 -0.85
N ALA A 644 15.09 4.51 -1.25
CA ALA A 644 13.91 3.67 -1.22
C ALA A 644 14.01 2.65 -0.10
N LEU A 645 12.93 2.50 0.67
CA LEU A 645 12.70 1.35 1.54
C LEU A 645 11.82 0.36 0.77
N VAL A 646 12.38 -0.80 0.45
CA VAL A 646 11.73 -1.84 -0.36
C VAL A 646 11.34 -2.99 0.54
N ALA A 647 10.05 -3.37 0.50
CA ALA A 647 9.48 -4.49 1.22
C ALA A 647 9.16 -5.62 0.24
N ILE A 648 9.99 -6.68 0.26
CA ILE A 648 9.90 -7.83 -0.64
C ILE A 648 9.42 -9.06 0.16
N PRO A 649 8.27 -9.65 -0.17
CA PRO A 649 7.84 -10.91 0.42
C PRO A 649 8.92 -11.99 0.31
N LEU A 650 9.19 -12.68 1.41
CA LEU A 650 10.17 -13.76 1.46
C LEU A 650 9.47 -15.08 1.17
N GLU A 651 9.93 -15.78 0.15
CA GLU A 651 9.56 -17.17 -0.15
C GLU A 651 10.59 -18.12 0.46
N ILE A 652 10.11 -19.10 1.21
CA ILE A 652 10.97 -20.10 1.86
C ILE A 652 10.83 -21.41 1.08
N GLU A 653 11.89 -21.80 0.38
CA GLU A 653 11.96 -23.07 -0.34
C GLU A 653 12.39 -24.23 0.59
N ARG A 654 11.92 -25.43 0.25
CA ARG A 654 12.34 -26.65 0.94
C ARG A 654 13.80 -26.96 0.59
N PRO A 655 14.68 -27.19 1.59
CA PRO A 655 16.00 -27.74 1.30
C PRO A 655 15.90 -29.19 0.83
N ALA A 656 16.98 -29.73 0.26
CA ALA A 656 17.03 -31.13 -0.15
C ALA A 656 16.70 -32.08 1.03
N ASN A 657 16.14 -33.25 0.73
CA ASN A 657 15.82 -34.25 1.75
C ASN A 657 17.09 -34.69 2.51
N GLY A 658 16.96 -34.92 3.82
CA GLY A 658 18.08 -35.27 4.70
C GLY A 658 18.97 -34.09 5.11
N THR A 659 18.59 -32.85 4.79
CA THR A 659 19.36 -31.65 5.16
C THR A 659 19.09 -31.26 6.60
N ASP A 660 20.15 -31.09 7.40
CA ASP A 660 20.06 -30.53 8.74
C ASP A 660 19.78 -29.02 8.66
N PHE A 661 18.90 -28.53 9.53
CA PHE A 661 18.47 -27.13 9.52
C PHE A 661 18.34 -26.55 10.93
N VAL A 662 18.45 -25.22 10.99
CA VAL A 662 18.10 -24.42 12.18
C VAL A 662 17.11 -23.34 11.74
N ILE A 663 15.88 -23.35 12.27
CA ILE A 663 14.88 -22.32 12.01
C ILE A 663 15.05 -21.21 13.05
N PRO A 664 15.45 -19.99 12.63
CA PRO A 664 15.52 -18.85 13.54
C PRO A 664 14.15 -18.54 14.14
N SER A 665 14.13 -18.17 15.43
CA SER A 665 12.88 -18.01 16.18
C SER A 665 11.84 -17.05 15.57
N PRO A 666 12.19 -15.96 14.86
CA PRO A 666 11.18 -15.10 14.26
C PRO A 666 10.35 -15.76 13.15
N LEU A 667 10.86 -16.85 12.54
CA LEU A 667 10.15 -17.62 11.50
C LEU A 667 9.18 -18.68 12.08
N VAL A 668 9.22 -18.94 13.38
CA VAL A 668 8.33 -19.88 14.05
C VAL A 668 7.18 -19.10 14.70
N ALA A 669 6.06 -19.01 13.99
CA ALA A 669 4.87 -18.33 14.49
C ALA A 669 4.20 -19.11 15.61
N TYR A 670 3.51 -18.45 16.53
CA TYR A 670 2.77 -19.14 17.57
C TYR A 670 1.41 -18.51 17.85
N GLN A 671 0.51 -19.33 18.37
CA GLN A 671 -0.81 -18.91 18.82
C GLN A 671 -1.20 -19.62 20.10
N ALA A 672 -1.98 -18.96 20.95
CA ALA A 672 -2.61 -19.59 22.09
C ALA A 672 -3.70 -20.57 21.63
N ILE A 673 -3.66 -21.77 22.19
CA ILE A 673 -4.65 -22.83 21.98
C ILE A 673 -5.41 -23.11 23.29
N PRO A 674 -6.57 -23.77 23.22
CA PRO A 674 -7.24 -24.23 24.42
C PRO A 674 -6.35 -25.17 25.23
N ALA A 675 -6.45 -25.09 26.55
CA ALA A 675 -5.81 -26.06 27.43
C ALA A 675 -6.39 -27.46 27.19
N PRO A 676 -5.63 -28.54 27.45
CA PRO A 676 -6.13 -29.91 27.35
C PRO A 676 -7.46 -30.10 28.08
N GLY A 677 -8.45 -30.68 27.40
CA GLY A 677 -9.78 -30.91 27.96
C GLY A 677 -10.64 -29.66 28.19
N ARG A 678 -10.21 -28.48 27.74
CA ARG A 678 -11.00 -27.24 27.78
C ARG A 678 -11.28 -26.75 26.37
N SER A 679 -12.46 -26.17 26.14
CA SER A 679 -12.81 -25.54 24.85
C SER A 679 -12.42 -24.06 24.78
N ALA A 680 -12.09 -23.44 25.91
CA ALA A 680 -11.74 -22.01 25.98
C ALA A 680 -10.24 -21.80 25.87
N ILE A 681 -9.83 -20.79 25.08
CA ILE A 681 -8.44 -20.35 24.93
C ILE A 681 -8.05 -19.52 26.16
N GLY A 682 -6.81 -19.70 26.64
CA GLY A 682 -6.25 -18.91 27.75
C GLY A 682 -6.22 -17.40 27.44
N THR A 683 -6.36 -16.57 28.48
CA THR A 683 -6.49 -15.10 28.33
C THR A 683 -5.18 -14.34 28.53
N LEU A 684 -4.03 -15.01 28.43
CA LEU A 684 -2.71 -14.38 28.57
C LEU A 684 -2.15 -13.83 27.26
N TYR A 685 -2.61 -14.33 26.12
CA TYR A 685 -2.14 -13.93 24.79
C TYR A 685 -3.32 -13.72 23.84
N ASP A 686 -3.30 -12.65 23.08
CA ASP A 686 -4.31 -12.35 22.05
C ASP A 686 -3.80 -12.79 20.68
N ASN A 687 -4.38 -13.87 20.13
CA ASN A 687 -3.98 -14.43 18.83
C ASN A 687 -4.19 -13.49 17.65
N MET A 688 -5.17 -12.59 17.70
CA MET A 688 -5.42 -11.66 16.60
C MET A 688 -4.43 -10.50 16.63
N LYS A 689 -4.18 -9.97 17.83
CA LYS A 689 -3.22 -8.88 17.99
C LYS A 689 -1.79 -9.38 17.98
N GLN A 690 -1.55 -10.66 18.25
CA GLN A 690 -0.23 -11.24 18.47
C GLN A 690 0.52 -10.52 19.60
N VAL A 691 -0.17 -10.30 20.73
CA VAL A 691 0.34 -9.53 21.88
C VAL A 691 0.06 -10.26 23.18
N TRP A 692 1.07 -10.32 24.04
CA TRP A 692 0.93 -10.70 25.44
C TRP A 692 0.13 -9.65 26.20
N LEU A 693 -0.95 -10.09 26.83
CA LEU A 693 -1.85 -9.22 27.57
C LEU A 693 -1.15 -8.75 28.87
N GLY A 694 -1.36 -7.49 29.23
CA GLY A 694 -0.59 -6.79 30.26
C GLY A 694 -0.62 -7.42 31.67
N GLN A 695 0.05 -6.73 32.60
CA GLN A 695 0.33 -7.19 33.96
C GLN A 695 -0.85 -7.88 34.65
N ARG A 696 -0.58 -9.06 35.21
CA ARG A 696 -1.53 -9.92 35.91
C ARG A 696 -1.16 -10.03 37.39
N THR A 697 -2.15 -10.22 38.26
CA THR A 697 -1.94 -10.39 39.71
C THR A 697 -2.31 -11.79 40.22
N LYS A 698 -3.09 -12.56 39.46
CA LYS A 698 -3.48 -13.94 39.79
C LYS A 698 -2.61 -14.94 39.02
N ARG A 699 -2.59 -16.20 39.45
CA ARG A 699 -2.05 -17.30 38.61
C ARG A 699 -2.61 -17.26 37.19
N GLY A 700 -1.84 -17.77 36.23
CA GLY A 700 -2.26 -17.86 34.84
C GLY A 700 -1.62 -19.02 34.12
N ASP A 701 -2.38 -19.63 33.22
CA ASP A 701 -1.94 -20.67 32.30
C ASP A 701 -2.20 -20.25 30.85
N VAL A 702 -1.27 -20.60 29.97
CA VAL A 702 -1.42 -20.46 28.52
C VAL A 702 -0.77 -21.64 27.83
N TYR A 703 -1.43 -22.15 26.79
CA TYR A 703 -0.91 -23.20 25.94
C TYR A 703 -0.67 -22.60 24.58
N LEU A 704 0.54 -22.77 24.04
CA LEU A 704 0.98 -22.20 22.79
C LEU A 704 1.23 -23.31 21.78
N ARG A 705 0.74 -23.12 20.55
CA ARG A 705 1.08 -23.93 19.38
C ARG A 705 2.01 -23.14 18.49
N PHE A 706 3.23 -23.63 18.31
CA PHE A 706 4.27 -23.07 17.44
C PHE A 706 4.21 -23.76 16.08
N GLN A 707 3.97 -22.99 15.03
CA GLN A 707 3.86 -23.46 13.66
C GLN A 707 5.22 -23.35 12.96
N LEU A 708 5.75 -24.48 12.50
CA LEU A 708 6.89 -24.49 11.59
C LEU A 708 6.46 -23.99 10.20
N PRO A 709 7.35 -23.35 9.42
CA PRO A 709 7.07 -22.95 8.05
C PRO A 709 6.54 -24.14 7.23
N PRO A 710 5.33 -24.05 6.63
CA PRO A 710 4.73 -25.18 5.92
C PRO A 710 5.58 -25.71 4.76
N SER A 711 6.37 -24.85 4.12
CA SER A 711 7.26 -25.24 3.02
C SER A 711 8.40 -26.17 3.42
N LEU A 712 8.71 -26.30 4.72
CA LEU A 712 9.70 -27.23 5.22
C LEU A 712 9.12 -28.62 5.51
N LEU A 713 7.81 -28.72 5.77
CA LEU A 713 7.15 -29.97 6.20
C LEU A 713 7.05 -30.98 5.06
N PRO A 714 7.24 -32.30 5.30
CA PRO A 714 7.50 -32.94 6.59
C PRO A 714 8.96 -32.82 7.06
N VAL A 715 9.17 -32.77 8.39
CA VAL A 715 10.50 -32.71 9.03
C VAL A 715 10.58 -33.61 10.26
N GLU A 716 11.78 -33.96 10.68
CA GLU A 716 12.06 -34.54 11.99
C GLU A 716 12.69 -33.46 12.89
N VAL A 717 12.03 -33.15 14.00
CA VAL A 717 12.54 -32.18 14.99
C VAL A 717 13.48 -32.90 15.95
N GLN A 718 14.72 -32.42 16.04
CA GLN A 718 15.77 -33.01 16.89
C GLN A 718 15.94 -32.26 18.21
N ALA A 719 15.81 -30.93 18.18
CA ALA A 719 15.91 -30.11 19.37
C ALA A 719 15.15 -28.79 19.19
N ALA A 720 14.73 -28.20 20.30
CA ALA A 720 14.16 -26.87 20.32
C ALA A 720 14.79 -26.04 21.44
N LYS A 721 14.93 -24.73 21.21
CA LYS A 721 15.43 -23.77 22.20
C LYS A 721 14.38 -22.70 22.42
N MET A 722 13.85 -22.65 23.62
CA MET A 722 12.83 -21.69 24.04
C MET A 722 13.45 -20.53 24.80
N VAL A 723 13.08 -19.31 24.42
CA VAL A 723 13.50 -18.08 25.07
C VAL A 723 12.26 -17.33 25.54
N ILE A 724 12.16 -17.08 26.85
CA ILE A 724 11.00 -16.44 27.48
C ILE A 724 11.47 -15.14 28.14
N SER A 725 10.88 -14.01 27.75
CA SER A 725 11.06 -12.74 28.44
C SER A 725 9.91 -12.54 29.42
N ILE A 726 10.21 -12.55 30.72
CA ILE A 726 9.21 -12.58 31.79
C ILE A 726 9.68 -11.77 33.01
N THR A 727 8.73 -11.10 33.65
CA THR A 727 8.90 -10.55 35.00
C THR A 727 7.83 -11.16 35.91
N ALA A 728 8.23 -12.11 36.76
CA ALA A 728 7.35 -12.78 37.72
C ALA A 728 8.07 -12.99 39.07
N PRO A 729 8.35 -11.91 39.83
CA PRO A 729 9.00 -12.02 41.13
C PRO A 729 8.13 -12.80 42.12
N ASN A 730 8.75 -13.62 42.97
CA ASN A 730 8.09 -14.44 43.99
C ASN A 730 6.99 -15.38 43.45
N ARG A 731 7.15 -15.84 42.21
CA ARG A 731 6.29 -16.82 41.55
C ARG A 731 7.13 -17.85 40.82
N THR A 732 6.57 -19.02 40.62
CA THR A 732 7.20 -20.08 39.85
C THR A 732 6.63 -20.08 38.43
N LEU A 733 7.51 -20.20 37.44
CA LEU A 733 7.20 -20.52 36.04
C LEU A 733 7.43 -22.01 35.81
N GLU A 734 6.44 -22.69 35.26
CA GLU A 734 6.51 -24.09 34.84
C GLU A 734 6.30 -24.17 33.32
N LEU A 735 7.25 -24.80 32.62
CA LEU A 735 7.16 -25.14 31.21
C LEU A 735 6.69 -26.58 31.06
N LEU A 736 5.64 -26.79 30.28
CA LEU A 736 5.05 -28.10 30.02
C LEU A 736 5.19 -28.49 28.55
N GLY A 737 5.56 -29.73 28.27
CA GLY A 737 5.63 -30.32 26.93
C GLY A 737 4.45 -31.23 26.65
N ASP A 738 3.96 -31.21 25.41
CA ASP A 738 2.90 -32.13 24.96
C ASP A 738 3.52 -33.51 24.61
N ARG A 739 2.95 -34.59 25.16
CA ARG A 739 3.30 -35.99 24.82
C ARG A 739 2.17 -36.72 24.08
N GLY A 740 1.25 -35.96 23.46
CA GLY A 740 0.11 -36.47 22.69
C GLY A 740 -1.12 -36.79 23.53
N ASP A 741 -0.95 -37.37 24.72
CA ASP A 741 -2.04 -37.71 25.64
C ASP A 741 -2.07 -36.82 26.89
N ARG A 742 -0.93 -36.27 27.30
CA ARG A 742 -0.79 -35.42 28.49
C ARG A 742 0.34 -34.40 28.34
N TYR A 743 0.28 -33.36 29.17
CA TYR A 743 1.35 -32.39 29.32
C TYR A 743 2.23 -32.76 30.52
N GLU A 744 3.54 -32.84 30.33
CA GLU A 744 4.52 -33.12 31.38
C GLU A 744 5.41 -31.91 31.66
N LEU A 745 5.85 -31.77 32.91
CA LEU A 745 6.76 -30.70 33.33
C LEU A 745 8.14 -30.92 32.70
N ILE A 746 8.56 -29.99 31.85
CA ILE A 746 9.91 -29.95 31.28
C ILE A 746 10.87 -29.28 32.26
N GLU A 747 10.51 -28.07 32.71
CA GLU A 747 11.37 -27.25 33.55
C GLU A 747 10.53 -26.39 34.51
N ARG A 748 11.06 -26.17 35.72
CA ARG A 748 10.54 -25.23 36.70
C ARG A 748 11.57 -24.15 37.03
N ARG A 749 11.14 -22.88 37.08
CA ARG A 749 11.98 -21.73 37.45
C ARG A 749 11.31 -20.87 38.51
N ASP A 750 11.99 -20.63 39.63
CA ASP A 750 11.49 -19.80 40.72
C ASP A 750 11.91 -18.33 40.57
N SER A 751 10.96 -17.43 40.81
CA SER A 751 11.10 -15.97 40.73
C SER A 751 11.78 -15.45 39.44
N PRO A 752 11.32 -15.84 38.23
CA PRO A 752 12.00 -15.47 37.00
C PRO A 752 11.83 -13.96 36.70
N VAL A 753 12.95 -13.28 36.47
CA VAL A 753 13.00 -11.87 36.02
C VAL A 753 14.03 -11.75 34.90
N GLY A 754 13.62 -11.21 33.76
CA GLY A 754 14.45 -11.05 32.57
C GLY A 754 14.25 -12.17 31.55
N ILE A 755 15.35 -12.68 30.99
CA ILE A 755 15.34 -13.68 29.92
C ILE A 755 15.66 -15.07 30.47
N VAL A 756 14.70 -16.00 30.35
CA VAL A 756 14.86 -17.42 30.64
C VAL A 756 15.15 -18.16 29.33
N ARG A 757 16.17 -19.02 29.31
CA ARG A 757 16.55 -19.84 28.15
C ARG A 757 16.50 -21.31 28.53
N LEU A 758 15.85 -22.11 27.69
CA LEU A 758 15.59 -23.53 27.91
C LEU A 758 15.92 -24.30 26.63
N GLU A 759 16.68 -25.38 26.76
CA GLU A 759 16.97 -26.30 25.67
C GLU A 759 16.16 -27.59 25.88
N ILE A 760 15.54 -28.08 24.81
CA ILE A 760 14.67 -29.25 24.79
C ILE A 760 15.23 -30.17 23.72
N ASP A 761 15.88 -31.24 24.14
CA ASP A 761 16.57 -32.23 23.29
C ASP A 761 15.89 -33.61 23.30
N GLN A 762 14.86 -33.78 24.13
CA GLN A 762 14.06 -35.00 24.24
C GLN A 762 13.02 -35.06 23.13
N ALA A 763 13.24 -35.92 22.13
CA ALA A 763 12.38 -36.04 20.95
C ALA A 763 10.92 -36.40 21.27
N ASP A 764 10.68 -37.13 22.36
CA ASP A 764 9.36 -37.50 22.86
C ASP A 764 8.56 -36.33 23.45
N LEU A 765 9.22 -35.20 23.75
CA LEU A 765 8.59 -33.93 24.16
C LEU A 765 8.40 -32.96 22.99
N LEU A 766 8.75 -33.38 21.77
CA LEU A 766 8.63 -32.58 20.54
C LEU A 766 7.72 -33.23 19.48
N PRO A 767 6.56 -33.85 19.83
CA PRO A 767 5.65 -34.36 18.83
C PRO A 767 5.05 -33.21 18.02
N MET A 768 5.04 -33.35 16.70
CA MET A 768 4.31 -32.46 15.81
C MET A 768 2.89 -32.97 15.59
N ASP A 769 1.93 -32.05 15.48
CA ASP A 769 0.59 -32.39 14.99
C ASP A 769 0.55 -32.53 13.46
N GLU A 770 -0.61 -32.93 12.93
CA GLU A 770 -0.83 -33.18 11.49
C GLU A 770 -0.49 -31.98 10.59
N GLU A 771 -0.55 -30.77 11.14
CA GLU A 771 -0.23 -29.51 10.46
C GLU A 771 1.23 -29.05 10.72
N GLY A 772 2.05 -29.86 11.39
CA GLY A 772 3.46 -29.56 11.68
C GLY A 772 3.68 -28.54 12.82
N GLY A 773 2.77 -28.48 13.79
CA GLY A 773 2.86 -27.59 14.95
C GLY A 773 3.37 -28.29 16.21
N LEU A 774 4.24 -27.61 16.98
CA LEU A 774 4.73 -28.01 18.29
C LEU A 774 3.90 -27.35 19.40
N ARG A 775 3.66 -28.03 20.53
CA ARG A 775 2.76 -27.54 21.59
C ARG A 775 3.45 -27.49 22.94
N PHE A 776 3.32 -26.35 23.62
CA PHE A 776 3.89 -26.13 24.96
C PHE A 776 2.90 -25.41 25.88
N GLY A 777 2.92 -25.75 27.17
CA GLY A 777 2.18 -25.04 28.22
C GLY A 777 3.10 -24.17 29.06
N LEU A 778 2.66 -22.96 29.41
CA LEU A 778 3.31 -22.08 30.38
C LEU A 778 2.36 -21.85 31.54
N GLN A 779 2.79 -22.18 32.74
CA GLN A 779 2.01 -21.97 33.97
C GLN A 779 2.78 -21.07 34.94
N ILE A 780 2.10 -20.07 35.47
CA ILE A 780 2.63 -19.10 36.43
C ILE A 780 1.85 -19.26 37.73
N SER A 781 2.55 -19.57 38.82
CA SER A 781 1.96 -19.83 40.12
C SER A 781 1.34 -18.59 40.76
N ASP A 782 0.61 -18.79 41.86
CA ASP A 782 0.29 -17.71 42.79
C ASP A 782 1.54 -17.18 43.51
N LEU A 783 1.42 -16.00 44.12
CA LEU A 783 2.51 -15.35 44.87
C LEU A 783 2.92 -16.22 46.08
N ALA A 784 4.22 -16.49 46.22
CA ALA A 784 4.78 -17.27 47.32
C ALA A 784 5.11 -16.41 48.57
N GLY A 785 4.95 -16.98 49.77
CA GLY A 785 5.42 -16.41 51.05
C GLY A 785 4.51 -15.37 51.76
N GLU A 786 5.05 -14.73 52.81
CA GLU A 786 4.41 -13.64 53.60
C GLU A 786 4.14 -12.36 52.78
N ALA A 787 4.64 -12.29 51.54
CA ALA A 787 4.37 -11.22 50.57
C ALA A 787 2.90 -11.12 50.11
N LYS A 788 2.02 -12.01 50.60
CA LYS A 788 0.55 -11.95 50.38
C LYS A 788 -0.12 -10.70 50.95
N ALA A 789 0.55 -9.89 51.76
CA ALA A 789 -0.04 -8.68 52.36
C ALA A 789 -0.27 -7.54 51.35
N ASP A 790 0.42 -7.52 50.20
CA ASP A 790 0.44 -6.39 49.25
C ASP A 790 0.08 -6.81 47.79
N ILE A 791 -1.01 -7.58 47.65
CA ILE A 791 -1.46 -8.20 46.38
C ILE A 791 -1.77 -7.18 45.27
N SER A 792 -2.00 -5.90 45.59
CA SER A 792 -2.36 -4.86 44.63
C SER A 792 -1.19 -4.34 43.79
N THR A 793 0.07 -4.56 44.21
CA THR A 793 1.28 -4.01 43.56
C THR A 793 2.21 -5.07 42.94
N ALA A 794 2.17 -6.32 43.42
CA ALA A 794 3.04 -7.41 42.93
C ALA A 794 2.46 -8.17 41.72
N GLY A 795 2.44 -7.51 40.55
CA GLY A 795 2.03 -8.16 39.31
C GLY A 795 3.17 -8.84 38.55
N TRP A 796 2.79 -9.67 37.59
CA TRP A 796 3.69 -10.37 36.68
C TRP A 796 3.24 -10.20 35.22
N ASN A 797 4.16 -10.32 34.28
CA ASN A 797 3.87 -10.29 32.84
C ASN A 797 4.88 -11.16 32.08
N ILE A 798 4.41 -11.80 31.02
CA ILE A 798 5.26 -12.31 29.95
C ILE A 798 5.30 -11.21 28.89
N GLU A 799 6.50 -10.85 28.44
CA GLU A 799 6.70 -9.83 27.41
C GLU A 799 6.81 -10.46 26.03
N ASP A 800 7.51 -11.60 25.93
CA ASP A 800 7.76 -12.29 24.67
C ASP A 800 8.11 -13.77 24.89
N VAL A 801 7.82 -14.62 23.90
CA VAL A 801 8.22 -16.03 23.86
C VAL A 801 8.69 -16.36 22.45
N GLN A 802 9.84 -17.02 22.35
CA GLN A 802 10.48 -17.36 21.08
C GLN A 802 10.91 -18.83 21.08
N LEU A 803 10.80 -19.49 19.93
CA LEU A 803 11.21 -20.88 19.74
C LEU A 803 12.12 -21.00 18.53
N GLU A 804 13.39 -21.34 18.76
CA GLU A 804 14.31 -21.82 17.72
C GLU A 804 14.15 -23.34 17.60
N VAL A 805 14.11 -23.87 16.37
CA VAL A 805 13.91 -25.30 16.12
C VAL A 805 15.05 -25.84 15.27
N ARG A 806 15.61 -26.98 15.67
CA ARG A 806 16.65 -27.72 14.94
C ARG A 806 16.11 -29.07 14.54
N GLY A 807 16.41 -29.48 13.31
CA GLY A 807 15.89 -30.73 12.78
C GLY A 807 16.49 -31.09 11.44
N ARG A 808 15.88 -32.10 10.82
CA ARG A 808 16.27 -32.63 9.51
C ARG A 808 15.04 -32.77 8.61
N THR A 809 15.17 -32.47 7.33
CA THR A 809 14.09 -32.73 6.35
C THR A 809 13.96 -34.23 6.08
N ILE A 810 12.72 -34.70 5.99
CA ILE A 810 12.40 -36.11 5.67
C ILE A 810 11.63 -36.19 4.35
N GLU A 811 11.43 -37.39 3.81
CA GLU A 811 10.69 -37.60 2.55
C GLU A 811 9.20 -37.28 2.66
#